data_AF-A0A7C5V5C2-F1
#
_entry.id   AF-A0A7C5V5C2-F1
#
_cell.length_a   1.000
_cell.length_b   1.000
_cell.length_c   1.000
_cell.angle_alpha   90.00
_cell.angle_beta   90.00
_cell.angle_gamma   90.00
#
_symmetry.space_group_name_H-M   'P 1'
#
loop_
_entity.id
_entity.type
_entity.pdbx_description
1 polymer ?
#
loop_
_entity_poly.entity_id
_entity_poly.type
_entity_poly.pdbx_seq_one_letter_code
_entity_poly.pdbx_strand_id
1 'polypeptide(L)'
;MKKKSLNFSKNTYLKLIVLMLCCLFAISNSTISTGAVSKEKYVTADKFVQKLFVTFKISNHSQDSWTKAKLLKVLPANLNKKSLVTIAQASYILWHTIQNSESLKQKLLPVQTNILSCWDYYKQTGKGVITKNIPTEIALLYYNFVVIEQIYENHHKKYIVVWNPYTKVRSQDEYIKLVRNFINKNPQKYNVVLRENANTLSIDYIKKVFPIIGELSIYPTTVNNNVYQSVYQNTYQNIENIVLNTLYTVNDQAYCYFSEDKILKVAKIQNFKTSFLGKEYNVNVKSDPRWNKYIEDYIMSLKRDFPVNHERFKYIVADIYLTPVDFQESILRLLDLGLLIPEINPYDQRFYIYPNKKLSSTEVNEIINRISKNENLSFDEFKVENTFFRIDNLRFLKMLKSLPLKTQSKLKFTSNLFGIDEFGIYIIVEETKYYLAETLPKDGNMFYYIKPYITYAKTKLPYKELIPKDQIIEVLSEVDGIYLVKYRNSKLWVPSRYLAILPQRKVFLTPLTKEEVEKFVNSRVKSEKLNYFIWVDLSRLSIYLMKKENNEYVLIKTIDCSAGTEYTPTLRGYFKSKAKVYKFYNARYRAGAMYGLVYSGNYMIHSVTTNQEGKIIDNSIIRRISHGCIRISMNDAKYIYNNVPVGSVVWVN
;
A
#
# COMPACT_ATOMS: atom_id res chain seq x y z
N MET A 1 -24.32 -50.92 42.17
CA MET A 1 -25.24 -49.85 42.59
C MET A 1 -25.48 -48.87 41.45
N LYS A 2 -26.75 -48.54 41.20
CA LYS A 2 -27.29 -47.77 40.07
C LYS A 2 -26.65 -46.38 39.91
N LYS A 3 -26.13 -46.06 38.72
CA LYS A 3 -25.87 -44.66 38.30
C LYS A 3 -27.22 -44.02 37.94
N LYS A 4 -27.73 -43.16 38.83
CA LYS A 4 -28.89 -42.29 38.58
C LYS A 4 -28.53 -41.27 37.49
N SER A 5 -29.28 -41.27 36.40
CA SER A 5 -29.33 -40.17 35.43
C SER A 5 -29.98 -38.94 36.09
N LEU A 6 -29.28 -37.81 36.14
CA LEU A 6 -29.95 -36.52 36.38
C LEU A 6 -30.71 -36.13 35.11
N ASN A 7 -32.02 -36.32 35.12
CA ASN A 7 -32.94 -35.77 34.14
C ASN A 7 -33.10 -34.27 34.40
N PHE A 8 -32.34 -33.43 33.69
CA PHE A 8 -32.63 -32.01 33.60
C PHE A 8 -33.76 -31.78 32.59
N SER A 9 -34.88 -31.22 33.05
CA SER A 9 -36.02 -30.91 32.20
C SER A 9 -35.64 -29.90 31.10
N LYS A 10 -36.29 -30.00 29.93
CA LYS A 10 -36.13 -29.07 28.79
C LYS A 10 -36.25 -27.59 29.20
N ASN A 11 -37.01 -27.29 30.25
CA ASN A 11 -37.18 -25.93 30.78
C ASN A 11 -35.95 -25.40 31.52
N THR A 12 -35.13 -26.27 32.11
CA THR A 12 -33.89 -25.90 32.79
C THR A 12 -32.79 -25.59 31.79
N TYR A 13 -32.71 -26.34 30.68
CA TYR A 13 -31.84 -26.03 29.55
C TYR A 13 -32.22 -24.71 28.87
N LEU A 14 -33.52 -24.44 28.69
CA LEU A 14 -33.96 -23.18 28.11
C LEU A 14 -33.62 -21.98 29.00
N LYS A 15 -33.74 -22.10 30.33
CA LYS A 15 -33.33 -21.05 31.28
C LYS A 15 -31.82 -20.86 31.35
N LEU A 16 -31.01 -21.93 31.28
CA LEU A 16 -29.55 -21.82 31.19
C LEU A 16 -29.08 -21.26 29.85
N ILE A 17 -29.77 -21.57 28.75
CA ILE A 17 -29.50 -21.02 27.41
C ILE A 17 -29.92 -19.55 27.35
N VAL A 18 -31.04 -19.14 27.97
CA VAL A 18 -31.45 -17.73 28.09
C VAL A 18 -30.51 -16.96 29.01
N LEU A 19 -30.01 -17.55 30.11
CA LEU A 19 -29.02 -16.92 30.98
C LEU A 19 -27.64 -16.80 30.29
N MET A 20 -27.21 -17.83 29.53
CA MET A 20 -26.01 -17.77 28.69
C MET A 20 -26.16 -16.79 27.52
N LEU A 21 -27.34 -16.68 26.91
CA LEU A 21 -27.63 -15.68 25.88
C LEU A 21 -27.62 -14.27 26.48
N CYS A 22 -28.16 -14.05 27.68
CA CYS A 22 -28.06 -12.77 28.38
C CYS A 22 -26.61 -12.43 28.76
N CYS A 23 -25.77 -13.41 29.14
CA CYS A 23 -24.34 -13.20 29.38
C CYS A 23 -23.52 -13.04 28.09
N LEU A 24 -23.91 -13.67 26.97
CA LEU A 24 -23.25 -13.52 25.67
C LEU A 24 -23.61 -12.20 24.99
N PHE A 25 -24.83 -11.68 25.20
CA PHE A 25 -25.18 -10.31 24.83
C PHE A 25 -24.53 -9.24 25.72
N ALA A 26 -24.01 -9.63 26.90
CA ALA A 26 -23.25 -8.75 27.78
C ALA A 26 -21.73 -8.70 27.46
N ILE A 27 -21.20 -9.63 26.65
CA ILE A 27 -19.75 -9.71 26.36
C ILE A 27 -19.39 -9.29 24.91
N SER A 28 -20.39 -9.06 24.03
CA SER A 28 -20.17 -8.37 22.74
C SER A 28 -20.54 -6.88 22.75
N ASN A 29 -20.81 -6.31 23.94
CA ASN A 29 -20.86 -4.87 24.16
C ASN A 29 -19.68 -4.45 25.03
N SER A 30 -18.48 -4.48 24.46
CA SER A 30 -17.39 -3.64 24.97
C SER A 30 -17.75 -2.18 24.66
N THR A 31 -18.56 -1.61 25.55
CA THR A 31 -18.61 -0.20 25.93
C THR A 31 -18.58 0.80 24.75
N ILE A 32 -19.68 0.85 24.00
CA ILE A 32 -20.26 2.18 23.78
C ILE A 32 -20.83 2.56 25.14
N SER A 33 -20.05 3.33 25.89
CA SER A 33 -20.57 4.17 26.94
C SER A 33 -21.71 4.98 26.33
N THR A 34 -22.96 4.58 26.59
CA THR A 34 -24.08 5.53 26.64
C THR A 34 -23.94 6.31 27.94
N GLY A 35 -22.81 6.99 28.12
CA GLY A 35 -22.78 8.20 28.92
C GLY A 35 -23.79 9.13 28.29
N ALA A 36 -24.63 9.74 29.13
CA ALA A 36 -25.62 10.72 28.76
C ALA A 36 -25.18 11.50 27.52
N VAL A 37 -25.97 11.42 26.44
CA VAL A 37 -25.75 12.23 25.23
C VAL A 37 -25.64 13.67 25.69
N SER A 38 -24.42 14.19 25.71
CA SER A 38 -24.20 15.59 26.03
C SER A 38 -24.91 16.38 24.93
N LYS A 39 -25.80 17.28 25.35
CA LYS A 39 -26.71 18.08 24.51
C LYS A 39 -26.01 19.04 23.53
N GLU A 40 -24.72 18.89 23.25
CA GLU A 40 -23.97 19.77 22.35
C GLU A 40 -23.24 18.97 21.28
N LYS A 41 -23.80 18.98 20.07
CA LYS A 41 -23.19 18.40 18.85
C LYS A 41 -21.87 19.08 18.46
N TYR A 42 -21.67 20.33 18.88
CA TYR A 42 -20.53 21.19 18.55
C TYR A 42 -19.92 21.79 19.81
N VAL A 43 -18.62 22.07 19.78
CA VAL A 43 -17.84 22.49 20.94
C VAL A 43 -17.71 24.02 20.97
N THR A 44 -17.89 24.63 22.13
CA THR A 44 -17.61 26.06 22.34
C THR A 44 -16.10 26.33 22.42
N ALA A 45 -15.68 27.56 22.14
CA ALA A 45 -14.29 27.97 22.26
C ALA A 45 -13.70 27.67 23.65
N ASP A 46 -14.48 27.94 24.71
CA ASP A 46 -14.10 27.65 26.09
C ASP A 46 -13.80 26.16 26.32
N LYS A 47 -14.74 25.29 25.94
CA LYS A 47 -14.60 23.85 26.11
C LYS A 47 -13.41 23.30 25.31
N PHE A 48 -13.14 23.85 24.13
CA PHE A 48 -11.96 23.47 23.34
C PHE A 48 -10.66 23.83 24.06
N VAL A 49 -10.53 25.08 24.52
CA VAL A 49 -9.34 25.57 25.25
C VAL A 49 -9.13 24.78 26.54
N GLN A 50 -10.20 24.59 27.33
CA GLN A 50 -10.15 23.82 28.57
C GLN A 50 -9.64 22.40 28.32
N LYS A 51 -10.19 21.72 27.31
CA LYS A 51 -9.80 20.35 27.00
C LYS A 51 -8.36 20.24 26.53
N LEU A 52 -7.90 21.17 25.69
CA LEU A 52 -6.52 21.25 25.22
C LEU A 52 -5.55 21.47 26.41
N PHE A 53 -5.83 22.48 27.22
CA PHE A 53 -4.91 22.92 28.29
C PHE A 53 -4.84 21.92 29.44
N VAL A 54 -5.97 21.30 29.80
CA VAL A 54 -5.99 20.25 30.84
C VAL A 54 -5.26 19.00 30.34
N THR A 55 -5.53 18.55 29.11
CA THR A 55 -4.92 17.31 28.58
C THR A 55 -3.39 17.41 28.51
N PHE A 56 -2.87 18.57 28.08
CA PHE A 56 -1.43 18.78 27.94
C PHE A 56 -0.79 19.48 29.14
N LYS A 57 -1.48 19.50 30.30
CA LYS A 57 -0.98 20.06 31.56
C LYS A 57 -0.43 21.49 31.43
N ILE A 58 -1.03 22.28 30.55
CA ILE A 58 -0.64 23.68 30.31
C ILE A 58 -1.16 24.55 31.45
N SER A 59 -2.33 24.26 32.01
CA SER A 59 -2.86 24.93 33.22
C SER A 59 -2.75 24.02 34.45
N ASN A 60 -2.37 24.60 35.60
CA ASN A 60 -2.46 23.96 36.92
C ASN A 60 -3.82 24.29 37.56
N HIS A 61 -4.25 23.50 38.55
CA HIS A 61 -5.55 23.60 39.23
C HIS A 61 -5.89 24.99 39.84
N SER A 62 -4.97 25.95 39.88
CA SER A 62 -5.17 27.30 40.43
C SER A 62 -5.64 28.37 39.43
N GLN A 63 -5.66 28.10 38.11
CA GLN A 63 -6.04 29.11 37.11
C GLN A 63 -6.93 28.53 35.98
N ASP A 64 -8.04 29.22 35.70
CA ASP A 64 -8.95 28.91 34.58
C ASP A 64 -8.20 28.89 33.23
N SER A 65 -8.41 27.83 32.44
CA SER A 65 -7.71 27.60 31.16
C SER A 65 -7.91 28.74 30.16
N TRP A 66 -9.08 29.37 30.15
CA TRP A 66 -9.35 30.51 29.27
C TRP A 66 -8.52 31.74 29.64
N THR A 67 -8.41 32.05 30.92
CA THR A 67 -7.58 33.13 31.46
C THR A 67 -6.11 32.89 31.15
N LYS A 68 -5.63 31.64 31.31
CA LYS A 68 -4.26 31.29 30.93
C LYS A 68 -4.02 31.42 29.42
N ALA A 69 -4.98 31.03 28.58
CA ALA A 69 -4.89 31.19 27.13
C ALA A 69 -4.80 32.66 26.70
N LYS A 70 -5.50 33.57 27.40
CA LYS A 70 -5.34 35.03 27.20
C LYS A 70 -3.92 35.51 27.54
N LEU A 71 -3.38 35.09 28.69
CA LEU A 71 -2.03 35.48 29.12
C LEU A 71 -0.94 35.00 28.15
N LEU A 72 -1.09 33.79 27.62
CA LEU A 72 -0.20 33.24 26.60
C LEU A 72 -0.42 33.83 25.20
N LYS A 73 -1.40 34.73 25.03
CA LYS A 73 -1.78 35.35 23.74
C LYS A 73 -2.04 34.31 22.64
N VAL A 74 -2.70 33.19 22.98
CA VAL A 74 -3.00 32.11 22.04
C VAL A 74 -4.44 32.15 21.51
N LEU A 75 -5.23 33.14 21.90
CA LEU A 75 -6.60 33.31 21.41
C LEU A 75 -6.64 34.30 20.23
N PRO A 76 -7.36 34.00 19.14
CA PRO A 76 -7.51 34.94 18.05
C PRO A 76 -8.35 36.16 18.47
N ALA A 77 -8.14 37.28 17.78
CA ALA A 77 -8.86 38.53 18.05
C ALA A 77 -10.39 38.32 17.96
N ASN A 78 -11.13 38.98 18.86
CA ASN A 78 -12.61 38.97 18.91
C ASN A 78 -13.28 37.61 19.12
N LEU A 79 -12.55 36.58 19.58
CA LEU A 79 -13.14 35.28 19.90
C LEU A 79 -14.01 35.35 21.16
N ASN A 80 -15.31 35.07 21.00
CA ASN A 80 -16.24 34.97 22.13
C ASN A 80 -16.13 33.58 22.81
N LYS A 81 -15.90 33.59 24.13
CA LYS A 81 -15.76 32.40 24.99
C LYS A 81 -16.88 31.37 24.78
N LYS A 82 -18.13 31.81 24.64
CA LYS A 82 -19.31 30.93 24.52
C LYS A 82 -19.65 30.56 23.06
N SER A 83 -18.98 31.15 22.08
CA SER A 83 -19.25 30.85 20.67
C SER A 83 -18.76 29.46 20.27
N LEU A 84 -19.42 28.84 19.29
CA LEU A 84 -18.97 27.58 18.70
C LEU A 84 -17.66 27.79 17.93
N VAL A 85 -16.65 26.99 18.26
CA VAL A 85 -15.31 27.11 17.67
C VAL A 85 -15.30 26.59 16.23
N THR A 86 -14.70 27.37 15.33
CA THR A 86 -14.46 26.97 13.94
C THR A 86 -13.13 26.22 13.79
N ILE A 87 -12.94 25.52 12.68
CA ILE A 87 -11.64 24.91 12.35
C ILE A 87 -10.53 25.97 12.32
N ALA A 88 -10.74 27.12 11.65
CA ALA A 88 -9.74 28.19 11.58
C ALA A 88 -9.34 28.73 12.97
N GLN A 89 -10.32 29.00 13.83
CA GLN A 89 -10.06 29.47 15.19
C GLN A 89 -9.37 28.40 16.04
N ALA A 90 -9.78 27.14 15.96
CA ALA A 90 -9.14 26.03 16.67
C ALA A 90 -7.70 25.81 16.20
N SER A 91 -7.44 25.93 14.89
CA SER A 91 -6.10 25.85 14.31
C SER A 91 -5.19 26.95 14.85
N TYR A 92 -5.68 28.20 14.92
CA TYR A 92 -4.95 29.30 15.54
C TYR A 92 -4.57 29.01 16.98
N ILE A 93 -5.58 28.65 17.79
CA ILE A 93 -5.38 28.37 19.21
C ILE A 93 -4.35 27.27 19.38
N LEU A 94 -4.47 26.18 18.61
CA LEU A 94 -3.57 25.04 18.72
C LEU A 94 -2.14 25.40 18.32
N TRP A 95 -1.94 26.03 17.16
CA TRP A 95 -0.60 26.40 16.68
C TRP A 95 0.10 27.34 17.67
N HIS A 96 -0.57 28.40 18.10
CA HIS A 96 0.00 29.34 19.06
C HIS A 96 0.22 28.69 20.44
N THR A 97 -0.62 27.74 20.85
CA THR A 97 -0.39 26.96 22.08
C THR A 97 0.87 26.08 21.98
N ILE A 98 1.08 25.40 20.84
CA ILE A 98 2.31 24.62 20.59
C ILE A 98 3.53 25.54 20.68
N GLN A 99 3.47 26.72 20.05
CA GLN A 99 4.55 27.72 20.09
C GLN A 99 4.80 28.34 21.47
N ASN A 100 3.88 28.21 22.42
CA ASN A 100 4.03 28.78 23.77
C ASN A 100 4.18 27.70 24.87
N SER A 101 4.27 26.42 24.49
CA SER A 101 4.46 25.31 25.42
C SER A 101 5.73 24.54 25.08
N GLU A 102 6.75 24.66 25.92
CA GLU A 102 8.05 24.04 25.67
C GLU A 102 7.94 22.52 25.48
N SER A 103 7.18 21.85 26.37
CA SER A 103 6.90 20.43 26.25
C SER A 103 6.26 20.04 24.90
N LEU A 104 5.37 20.87 24.34
CA LEU A 104 4.77 20.60 23.03
C LEU A 104 5.71 20.93 21.87
N LYS A 105 6.55 21.98 21.98
CA LYS A 105 7.57 22.29 20.96
C LYS A 105 8.56 21.15 20.81
N GLN A 106 9.18 20.73 21.91
CA GLN A 106 10.18 19.66 21.92
C GLN A 106 9.61 18.36 21.37
N LYS A 107 8.32 18.11 21.63
CA LYS A 107 7.60 16.93 21.14
C LYS A 107 7.29 17.01 19.64
N LEU A 108 6.73 18.11 19.16
CA LEU A 108 6.10 18.19 17.83
C LEU A 108 6.98 18.84 16.76
N LEU A 109 7.86 19.76 17.14
CA LEU A 109 8.59 20.61 16.20
C LEU A 109 10.05 20.14 16.07
N PRO A 110 10.54 19.94 14.84
CA PRO A 110 11.95 19.66 14.63
C PRO A 110 12.80 20.91 14.88
N VAL A 111 14.01 20.71 15.41
CA VAL A 111 15.04 21.74 15.55
C VAL A 111 15.84 21.96 14.28
N GLN A 112 15.93 20.93 13.42
CA GLN A 112 16.60 21.00 12.12
C GLN A 112 15.81 20.20 11.09
N THR A 113 15.79 20.69 9.86
CA THR A 113 15.20 19.99 8.71
C THR A 113 16.19 19.95 7.56
N ASN A 114 16.44 18.75 7.03
CA ASN A 114 17.32 18.52 5.88
C ASN A 114 16.53 17.93 4.71
N ILE A 115 16.91 18.26 3.48
CA ILE A 115 16.33 17.69 2.26
C ILE A 115 17.28 16.65 1.69
N LEU A 116 16.80 15.41 1.60
CA LEU A 116 17.57 14.27 1.13
C LEU A 116 17.01 13.75 -0.21
N SER A 117 17.89 13.19 -1.04
CA SER A 117 17.46 12.33 -2.13
C SER A 117 16.98 10.98 -1.57
N CYS A 118 16.18 10.23 -2.34
CA CYS A 118 15.82 8.87 -1.97
C CYS A 118 17.06 7.95 -1.87
N TRP A 119 18.14 8.27 -2.58
CA TRP A 119 19.40 7.54 -2.50
C TRP A 119 20.15 7.83 -1.19
N ASP A 120 20.25 9.09 -0.78
CA ASP A 120 20.82 9.46 0.52
C ASP A 120 20.03 8.85 1.68
N TYR A 121 18.70 8.87 1.58
CA TYR A 121 17.84 8.20 2.55
C TYR A 121 18.11 6.69 2.65
N TYR A 122 18.27 5.99 1.52
CA TYR A 122 18.62 4.57 1.50
C TYR A 122 19.99 4.30 2.12
N LYS A 123 21.01 5.11 1.78
CA LYS A 123 22.35 4.97 2.37
C LYS A 123 22.31 5.10 3.89
N GLN A 124 21.60 6.12 4.40
CA GLN A 124 21.49 6.38 5.84
C GLN A 124 20.69 5.31 6.59
N THR A 125 19.59 4.82 6.02
CA THR A 125 18.61 4.01 6.77
C THR A 125 18.52 2.55 6.34
N GLY A 126 19.03 2.21 5.16
CA GLY A 126 18.77 0.92 4.50
C GLY A 126 17.33 0.74 4.01
N LYS A 127 16.48 1.77 4.14
CA LYS A 127 15.06 1.74 3.76
C LYS A 127 14.82 2.50 2.45
N GLY A 128 13.69 2.21 1.80
CA GLY A 128 13.33 2.84 0.54
C GLY A 128 13.73 2.03 -0.69
N VAL A 129 13.26 2.47 -1.85
CA VAL A 129 13.20 1.62 -3.05
C VAL A 129 14.43 1.73 -3.93
N ILE A 130 15.19 2.84 -3.87
CA ILE A 130 16.41 3.00 -4.68
C ILE A 130 17.52 2.12 -4.11
N THR A 131 17.78 0.97 -4.74
CA THR A 131 18.92 0.12 -4.43
C THR A 131 20.02 0.24 -5.49
N LYS A 132 21.21 -0.31 -5.22
CA LYS A 132 22.31 -0.38 -6.19
C LYS A 132 21.97 -1.19 -7.45
N ASN A 133 20.97 -2.07 -7.41
CA ASN A 133 20.65 -2.94 -8.56
C ASN A 133 19.56 -2.35 -9.48
N ILE A 134 18.96 -1.20 -9.14
CA ILE A 134 17.91 -0.62 -9.98
C ILE A 134 18.51 -0.02 -11.28
N PRO A 135 17.83 -0.11 -12.44
CA PRO A 135 18.26 0.56 -13.66
C PRO A 135 18.35 2.09 -13.48
N THR A 136 19.31 2.75 -14.12
CA THR A 136 19.54 4.20 -13.98
C THR A 136 18.28 5.02 -14.27
N GLU A 137 17.57 4.66 -15.33
CA GLU A 137 16.34 5.32 -15.74
C GLU A 137 15.20 5.23 -14.71
N ILE A 138 15.11 4.12 -13.98
CA ILE A 138 14.12 3.91 -12.93
C ILE A 138 14.56 4.62 -11.65
N ALA A 139 15.85 4.58 -11.32
CA ALA A 139 16.42 5.33 -10.19
C ALA A 139 16.15 6.84 -10.35
N LEU A 140 16.29 7.37 -11.56
CA LEU A 140 15.98 8.78 -11.88
C LEU A 140 14.51 9.14 -11.61
N LEU A 141 13.55 8.24 -11.89
CA LEU A 141 12.13 8.49 -11.59
C LEU A 141 11.86 8.66 -10.09
N TYR A 142 12.61 8.00 -9.23
CA TYR A 142 12.45 8.14 -7.79
C TYR A 142 12.85 9.53 -7.26
N TYR A 143 13.55 10.35 -8.04
CA TYR A 143 13.80 11.76 -7.70
C TYR A 143 12.54 12.65 -7.80
N ASN A 144 11.42 12.10 -8.29
CA ASN A 144 10.10 12.71 -8.15
C ASN A 144 9.63 12.74 -6.67
N PHE A 145 10.20 11.89 -5.82
CA PHE A 145 9.99 11.94 -4.38
C PHE A 145 11.07 12.77 -3.72
N VAL A 146 10.69 13.43 -2.63
CA VAL A 146 11.61 14.13 -1.74
C VAL A 146 11.49 13.55 -0.35
N VAL A 147 12.65 13.37 0.30
CA VAL A 147 12.72 12.94 1.69
C VAL A 147 13.11 14.17 2.51
N ILE A 148 12.27 14.51 3.48
CA ILE A 148 12.49 15.58 4.44
C ILE A 148 12.90 14.90 5.76
N GLU A 149 14.16 15.03 6.13
CA GLU A 149 14.67 14.58 7.43
C GLU A 149 14.39 15.66 8.47
N GLN A 150 13.64 15.31 9.50
CA GLN A 150 13.33 16.15 10.64
C GLN A 150 14.09 15.64 11.85
N ILE A 151 14.94 16.49 12.44
CA ILE A 151 15.74 16.19 13.62
C ILE A 151 15.13 16.93 14.80
N TYR A 152 14.86 16.19 15.88
CA TYR A 152 14.31 16.71 17.13
C TYR A 152 15.41 16.91 18.18
N GLU A 153 15.11 17.65 19.25
CA GLU A 153 16.08 18.02 20.28
C GLU A 153 16.73 16.81 20.96
N ASN A 154 15.99 15.71 21.12
CA ASN A 154 16.50 14.44 21.64
C ASN A 154 17.31 13.61 20.61
N HIS A 155 17.71 14.23 19.49
CA HIS A 155 18.37 13.61 18.34
C HIS A 155 17.55 12.52 17.61
N HIS A 156 16.27 12.35 17.96
CA HIS A 156 15.38 11.49 17.20
C HIS A 156 15.18 12.06 15.79
N LYS A 157 15.21 11.17 14.79
CA LYS A 157 15.02 11.52 13.39
C LYS A 157 13.70 10.96 12.86
N LYS A 158 12.88 11.84 12.28
CA LYS A 158 11.68 11.46 11.51
C LYS A 158 11.96 11.72 10.04
N TYR A 159 11.59 10.79 9.18
CA TYR A 159 11.70 10.96 7.72
C TYR A 159 10.31 11.09 7.13
N ILE A 160 10.06 12.22 6.49
CA ILE A 160 8.83 12.49 5.75
C ILE A 160 9.11 12.28 4.27
N VAL A 161 8.35 11.42 3.61
CA VAL A 161 8.47 11.20 2.17
C VAL A 161 7.23 11.77 1.49
N VAL A 162 7.40 12.68 0.54
CA VAL A 162 6.30 13.27 -0.23
C VAL A 162 6.61 13.23 -1.72
N TRP A 163 5.57 13.17 -2.55
CA TRP A 163 5.71 13.28 -4.00
C TRP A 163 5.75 14.75 -4.39
N ASN A 164 6.86 15.20 -4.95
CA ASN A 164 7.07 16.58 -5.34
C ASN A 164 8.12 16.64 -6.47
N PRO A 165 7.71 16.45 -7.74
CA PRO A 165 8.63 16.36 -8.86
C PRO A 165 9.31 17.69 -9.17
N TYR A 166 10.36 17.63 -9.99
CA TYR A 166 11.01 18.85 -10.48
C TYR A 166 10.20 19.50 -11.60
N THR A 167 10.29 20.82 -11.65
CA THR A 167 9.59 21.64 -12.64
C THR A 167 10.02 21.21 -14.04
N LYS A 168 9.06 20.74 -14.84
CA LYS A 168 9.26 20.26 -16.24
C LYS A 168 10.08 18.95 -16.36
N VAL A 169 10.24 18.19 -15.28
CA VAL A 169 10.90 16.87 -15.33
C VAL A 169 10.04 15.89 -14.53
N ARG A 170 9.30 15.03 -15.23
CA ARG A 170 8.33 14.11 -14.61
C ARG A 170 8.39 12.69 -15.18
N SER A 171 8.96 12.52 -16.37
CA SER A 171 9.08 11.23 -17.06
C SER A 171 10.52 10.76 -17.15
N GLN A 172 10.67 9.46 -17.44
CA GLN A 172 11.95 8.81 -17.63
C GLN A 172 12.79 9.50 -18.72
N ASP A 173 12.19 9.77 -19.88
CA ASP A 173 12.87 10.40 -21.01
C ASP A 173 13.33 11.83 -20.70
N GLU A 174 12.53 12.59 -19.94
CA GLU A 174 12.91 13.93 -19.50
C GLU A 174 14.13 13.89 -18.58
N TYR A 175 14.18 12.95 -17.62
CA TYR A 175 15.35 12.78 -16.76
C TYR A 175 16.59 12.32 -17.54
N ILE A 176 16.44 11.35 -18.45
CA ILE A 176 17.56 10.90 -19.30
C ILE A 176 18.10 12.06 -20.14
N LYS A 177 17.20 12.86 -20.75
CA LYS A 177 17.58 14.04 -21.54
C LYS A 177 18.26 15.10 -20.67
N LEU A 178 17.76 15.31 -19.45
CA LEU A 178 18.34 16.24 -18.47
C LEU A 178 19.78 15.86 -18.14
N VAL A 179 20.02 14.59 -17.78
CA VAL A 179 21.36 14.06 -17.45
C VAL A 179 22.30 14.18 -18.65
N ARG A 180 21.84 13.77 -19.84
CA ARG A 180 22.62 13.87 -21.09
C ARG A 180 23.04 15.31 -21.37
N ASN A 181 22.12 16.26 -21.25
CA ASN A 181 22.41 17.68 -21.47
C ASN A 181 23.41 18.24 -20.45
N PHE A 182 23.33 17.82 -19.18
CA PHE A 182 24.27 18.22 -18.15
C PHE A 182 25.68 17.74 -18.45
N ILE A 183 25.83 16.45 -18.81
CA ILE A 183 27.11 15.84 -19.17
C ILE A 183 27.70 16.53 -20.41
N ASN A 184 26.90 16.72 -21.46
CA ASN A 184 27.38 17.39 -22.69
C ASN A 184 27.91 18.80 -22.42
N LYS A 185 27.32 19.53 -21.45
CA LYS A 185 27.79 20.86 -21.02
C LYS A 185 28.96 20.81 -20.03
N ASN A 186 29.18 19.67 -19.37
CA ASN A 186 30.21 19.50 -18.35
C ASN A 186 30.94 18.16 -18.52
N PRO A 187 31.68 17.92 -19.63
CA PRO A 187 32.32 16.63 -19.90
C PRO A 187 33.25 16.16 -18.78
N GLN A 188 33.92 17.09 -18.09
CA GLN A 188 34.81 16.83 -16.96
C GLN A 188 34.10 16.26 -15.71
N LYS A 189 32.77 16.39 -15.63
CA LYS A 189 31.94 15.84 -14.53
C LYS A 189 31.41 14.44 -14.84
N TYR A 190 31.83 13.84 -15.95
CA TYR A 190 31.46 12.48 -16.34
C TYR A 190 32.41 11.45 -15.73
N ASN A 191 32.30 11.26 -14.42
CA ASN A 191 33.17 10.40 -13.62
C ASN A 191 32.40 9.79 -12.44
N VAL A 192 32.98 8.75 -11.84
CA VAL A 192 32.45 8.14 -10.60
C VAL A 192 32.96 8.96 -9.42
N VAL A 193 32.05 9.65 -8.73
CA VAL A 193 32.37 10.49 -7.57
C VAL A 193 31.24 10.40 -6.55
N LEU A 194 31.53 9.91 -5.35
CA LEU A 194 30.54 9.71 -4.29
C LEU A 194 30.33 11.00 -3.47
N ARG A 195 29.14 11.15 -2.87
CA ARG A 195 28.75 12.32 -2.05
C ARG A 195 29.44 12.37 -0.68
N GLU A 196 29.87 11.24 -0.13
CA GLU A 196 30.36 11.17 1.25
C GLU A 196 31.75 11.84 1.40
N ASN A 197 31.85 12.77 2.37
CA ASN A 197 33.06 13.52 2.71
C ASN A 197 33.72 12.93 3.97
N ALA A 198 34.09 11.66 3.93
CA ALA A 198 34.97 11.08 4.94
C ALA A 198 36.15 10.44 4.22
N ASN A 199 37.36 10.70 4.70
CA ASN A 199 38.55 10.00 4.20
C ASN A 199 38.44 8.47 4.36
N THR A 200 37.45 8.00 5.14
CA THR A 200 37.09 6.59 5.38
C THR A 200 35.57 6.37 5.30
N LEU A 201 35.14 5.31 4.61
CA LEU A 201 33.75 4.88 4.44
C LEU A 201 33.36 3.82 5.50
N SER A 202 32.13 3.82 6.00
CA SER A 202 31.70 2.73 6.89
C SER A 202 31.47 1.42 6.12
N ILE A 203 31.68 0.26 6.76
CA ILE A 203 31.45 -1.05 6.14
C ILE A 203 29.98 -1.21 5.69
N ASP A 204 29.04 -0.72 6.50
CA ASP A 204 27.61 -0.72 6.16
C ASP A 204 27.32 0.13 4.91
N TYR A 205 27.95 1.31 4.80
CA TYR A 205 27.87 2.12 3.59
C TYR A 205 28.41 1.37 2.37
N ILE A 206 29.59 0.76 2.49
CA ILE A 206 30.23 0.00 1.40
C ILE A 206 29.29 -1.11 0.92
N LYS A 207 28.69 -1.88 1.84
CA LYS A 207 27.73 -2.95 1.52
C LYS A 207 26.49 -2.44 0.77
N LYS A 208 25.97 -1.27 1.15
CA LYS A 208 24.80 -0.66 0.52
C LYS A 208 25.07 -0.10 -0.87
N VAL A 209 26.26 0.47 -1.08
CA VAL A 209 26.61 1.25 -2.29
C VAL A 209 27.36 0.43 -3.34
N PHE A 210 28.25 -0.48 -2.91
CA PHE A 210 29.14 -1.23 -3.80
C PHE A 210 28.69 -2.69 -3.97
N PRO A 211 28.79 -3.25 -5.18
CA PRO A 211 28.94 -4.70 -5.37
C PRO A 211 30.22 -5.23 -4.71
N ILE A 212 30.10 -6.30 -3.91
CA ILE A 212 31.27 -7.02 -3.35
C ILE A 212 31.71 -8.05 -4.38
N ILE A 213 33.01 -8.06 -4.70
CA ILE A 213 33.54 -8.87 -5.81
C ILE A 213 34.60 -9.88 -5.39
N GLY A 214 34.98 -9.94 -4.10
CA GLY A 214 35.92 -10.94 -3.62
C GLY A 214 36.23 -10.84 -2.12
N GLU A 215 36.72 -11.95 -1.58
CA GLU A 215 37.25 -12.09 -0.22
C GLU A 215 38.73 -12.48 -0.31
N LEU A 216 39.57 -11.87 0.53
CA LEU A 216 41.00 -12.12 0.65
C LEU A 216 41.23 -12.80 2.01
N SER A 217 41.71 -14.03 1.96
CA SER A 217 41.78 -14.96 3.10
C SER A 217 42.85 -14.64 4.15
N ILE A 218 43.56 -13.50 4.06
CA ILE A 218 44.68 -13.17 4.95
C ILE A 218 44.62 -11.70 5.37
N TYR A 219 44.65 -11.46 6.67
CA TYR A 219 44.93 -10.15 7.26
C TYR A 219 46.45 -9.91 7.26
N PRO A 220 46.98 -8.78 6.76
CA PRO A 220 48.42 -8.56 6.77
C PRO A 220 48.90 -8.39 8.21
N THR A 221 49.62 -9.38 8.76
CA THR A 221 50.17 -9.32 10.12
C THR A 221 51.51 -8.61 10.20
N THR A 222 52.27 -8.55 9.13
CA THR A 222 53.42 -7.66 8.93
C THR A 222 53.94 -7.96 7.54
N VAL A 223 54.29 -6.91 6.81
CA VAL A 223 54.71 -7.04 5.42
C VAL A 223 56.09 -7.65 5.38
N ASN A 224 56.18 -8.84 4.82
CA ASN A 224 57.25 -9.18 3.89
C ASN A 224 56.90 -10.44 3.12
N ASN A 225 57.07 -10.32 1.80
CA ASN A 225 57.24 -11.39 0.82
C ASN A 225 56.18 -12.49 0.85
N ASN A 226 55.10 -12.30 0.09
CA ASN A 226 54.95 -13.02 -1.17
C ASN A 226 53.70 -12.59 -1.94
N VAL A 227 53.94 -12.38 -3.22
CA VAL A 227 53.06 -12.30 -4.40
C VAL A 227 51.62 -12.80 -4.18
N TYR A 228 50.65 -11.89 -4.36
CA TYR A 228 49.29 -12.27 -4.76
C TYR A 228 48.96 -11.66 -6.11
N GLN A 229 49.12 -12.48 -7.15
CA GLN A 229 48.90 -12.17 -8.55
C GLN A 229 47.40 -12.01 -8.92
N SER A 230 46.49 -11.93 -7.93
CA SER A 230 45.04 -12.09 -8.14
C SER A 230 44.16 -11.16 -7.27
N VAL A 231 44.49 -9.88 -7.18
CA VAL A 231 43.44 -8.85 -6.95
C VAL A 231 42.95 -8.24 -8.28
N TYR A 232 43.41 -8.88 -9.37
CA TYR A 232 42.98 -8.91 -10.77
C TYR A 232 43.50 -7.78 -11.68
N GLN A 233 44.83 -7.80 -11.84
CA GLN A 233 45.63 -7.46 -13.04
C GLN A 233 46.20 -6.06 -13.29
N ASN A 234 45.90 -5.02 -12.51
CA ASN A 234 46.71 -3.79 -12.49
C ASN A 234 46.18 -2.86 -11.41
N THR A 235 46.99 -2.43 -10.43
CA THR A 235 47.00 -1.01 -9.95
C THR A 235 47.87 -0.70 -8.74
N TYR A 236 48.24 -1.65 -7.87
CA TYR A 236 49.07 -1.33 -6.70
C TYR A 236 50.28 -2.26 -6.64
N GLN A 237 51.48 -1.66 -6.70
CA GLN A 237 52.76 -2.38 -6.62
C GLN A 237 53.06 -2.88 -5.19
N ASN A 238 52.41 -2.32 -4.16
CA ASN A 238 52.60 -2.72 -2.76
C ASN A 238 51.29 -2.52 -1.94
N ILE A 239 50.90 -3.53 -1.16
CA ILE A 239 49.70 -3.54 -0.30
C ILE A 239 49.87 -2.60 0.92
N GLU A 240 51.10 -2.23 1.27
CA GLU A 240 51.43 -1.29 2.37
C GLU A 240 50.78 0.10 2.22
N ASN A 241 50.43 0.50 1.00
CA ASN A 241 49.83 1.80 0.70
C ASN A 241 48.29 1.78 0.66
N ILE A 242 47.65 0.64 0.94
CA ILE A 242 46.18 0.52 0.97
C ILE A 242 45.66 0.99 2.33
N VAL A 243 45.06 2.18 2.33
CA VAL A 243 44.27 2.70 3.44
C VAL A 243 42.88 2.06 3.38
N LEU A 244 42.53 1.28 4.40
CA LEU A 244 41.22 0.65 4.48
C LEU A 244 40.12 1.70 4.53
N ASN A 245 38.99 1.33 3.93
CA ASN A 245 37.78 2.12 3.81
C ASN A 245 37.93 3.39 2.97
N THR A 246 39.01 3.54 2.21
CA THR A 246 39.19 4.68 1.30
C THR A 246 38.74 4.34 -0.12
N LEU A 247 38.24 5.35 -0.85
CA LEU A 247 37.84 5.23 -2.25
C LEU A 247 39.05 5.40 -3.17
N TYR A 248 39.22 4.45 -4.09
CA TYR A 248 40.28 4.48 -5.10
C TYR A 248 39.67 4.46 -6.50
N THR A 249 40.08 5.37 -7.37
CA THR A 249 39.56 5.46 -8.75
C THR A 249 40.65 5.19 -9.77
N VAL A 250 40.48 4.16 -10.61
CA VAL A 250 41.40 3.86 -11.71
C VAL A 250 40.64 3.40 -12.94
N ASN A 251 41.03 3.89 -14.12
CA ASN A 251 40.44 3.53 -15.41
C ASN A 251 38.91 3.51 -15.35
N ASP A 252 38.33 4.58 -14.78
CA ASP A 252 36.89 4.78 -14.65
C ASP A 252 36.13 3.82 -13.73
N GLN A 253 36.86 3.05 -12.92
CA GLN A 253 36.32 2.13 -11.93
C GLN A 253 36.66 2.64 -10.54
N ALA A 254 35.73 2.48 -9.61
CA ALA A 254 35.93 2.84 -8.21
C ALA A 254 36.02 1.58 -7.36
N TYR A 255 37.05 1.51 -6.52
CA TYR A 255 37.33 0.40 -5.62
C TYR A 255 37.33 0.88 -4.18
N CYS A 256 36.90 0.00 -3.28
CA CYS A 256 37.07 0.20 -1.85
C CYS A 256 37.52 -1.11 -1.20
N TYR A 257 38.60 -1.05 -0.44
CA TYR A 257 39.12 -2.15 0.35
C TYR A 257 38.66 -1.98 1.79
N PHE A 258 38.09 -3.01 2.39
CA PHE A 258 37.61 -2.95 3.76
C PHE A 258 37.83 -4.27 4.48
N SER A 259 37.96 -4.21 5.80
CA SER A 259 38.03 -5.40 6.64
C SER A 259 36.68 -5.65 7.29
N GLU A 260 36.23 -6.90 7.24
CA GLU A 260 35.07 -7.37 7.99
C GLU A 260 35.36 -8.76 8.54
N ASP A 261 35.15 -8.98 9.84
CA ASP A 261 35.42 -10.27 10.50
C ASP A 261 36.85 -10.80 10.31
N LYS A 262 37.84 -9.90 10.26
CA LYS A 262 39.25 -10.21 9.97
C LYS A 262 39.47 -10.78 8.56
N ILE A 263 38.54 -10.57 7.64
CA ILE A 263 38.66 -10.91 6.23
C ILE A 263 38.76 -9.60 5.46
N LEU A 264 39.82 -9.45 4.67
CA LEU A 264 39.97 -8.31 3.77
C LEU A 264 39.04 -8.53 2.57
N LYS A 265 38.21 -7.55 2.25
CA LYS A 265 37.24 -7.61 1.15
C LYS A 265 37.46 -6.44 0.21
N VAL A 266 37.11 -6.66 -1.06
CA VAL A 266 37.16 -5.63 -2.09
C VAL A 266 35.77 -5.43 -2.69
N ALA A 267 35.36 -4.17 -2.74
CA ALA A 267 34.12 -3.73 -3.36
C ALA A 267 34.44 -2.88 -4.59
N LYS A 268 33.64 -3.00 -5.64
CA LYS A 268 33.91 -2.36 -6.94
C LYS A 268 32.65 -1.77 -7.56
N ILE A 269 32.74 -0.53 -8.04
CA ILE A 269 31.75 0.12 -8.90
C ILE A 269 32.36 0.28 -10.30
N GLN A 270 31.65 -0.28 -11.28
CA GLN A 270 31.94 -0.15 -12.71
C GLN A 270 30.62 -0.25 -13.47
N ASN A 271 30.61 0.04 -14.77
CA ASN A 271 29.43 -0.24 -15.61
C ASN A 271 29.04 -1.72 -15.48
N PHE A 272 27.76 -1.99 -15.29
CA PHE A 272 27.25 -3.33 -15.07
C PHE A 272 25.90 -3.53 -15.75
N LYS A 273 25.54 -4.79 -15.95
CA LYS A 273 24.18 -5.17 -16.36
C LYS A 273 23.35 -5.47 -15.13
N THR A 274 22.11 -5.05 -15.14
CA THR A 274 21.15 -5.41 -14.11
C THR A 274 19.86 -5.90 -14.73
N SER A 275 19.25 -6.89 -14.06
CA SER A 275 17.94 -7.37 -14.43
C SER A 275 16.89 -6.64 -13.60
N PHE A 276 15.91 -6.05 -14.27
CA PHE A 276 14.75 -5.47 -13.63
C PHE A 276 13.51 -5.91 -14.39
N LEU A 277 12.63 -6.63 -13.69
CA LEU A 277 11.35 -7.07 -14.24
C LEU A 277 11.47 -7.94 -15.50
N GLY A 278 12.47 -8.82 -15.54
CA GLY A 278 12.72 -9.73 -16.67
C GLY A 278 13.45 -9.08 -17.86
N LYS A 279 13.86 -7.80 -17.74
CA LYS A 279 14.67 -7.10 -18.73
C LYS A 279 16.06 -6.79 -18.22
N GLU A 280 17.01 -6.94 -19.12
CA GLU A 280 18.39 -6.52 -18.89
C GLU A 280 18.58 -5.04 -19.23
N TYR A 281 19.23 -4.33 -18.33
CA TYR A 281 19.56 -2.92 -18.44
C TYR A 281 21.06 -2.72 -18.29
N ASN A 282 21.63 -1.81 -19.07
CA ASN A 282 23.01 -1.39 -18.91
C ASN A 282 23.05 -0.17 -17.99
N VAL A 283 23.69 -0.31 -16.83
CA VAL A 283 23.91 0.79 -15.90
C VAL A 283 25.27 1.41 -16.20
N ASN A 284 25.24 2.69 -16.58
CA ASN A 284 26.44 3.49 -16.76
C ASN A 284 26.68 4.35 -15.52
N VAL A 285 27.61 3.89 -14.67
CA VAL A 285 27.84 4.44 -13.33
C VAL A 285 28.31 5.89 -13.35
N LYS A 286 28.97 6.33 -14.45
CA LYS A 286 29.40 7.72 -14.62
C LYS A 286 28.24 8.67 -14.89
N SER A 287 27.15 8.19 -15.46
CA SER A 287 25.94 8.99 -15.72
C SER A 287 24.85 8.79 -14.67
N ASP A 288 25.08 7.91 -13.70
CA ASP A 288 24.08 7.54 -12.72
C ASP A 288 24.18 8.43 -11.48
N PRO A 289 23.09 9.10 -11.04
CA PRO A 289 23.14 10.00 -9.88
C PRO A 289 23.53 9.28 -8.58
N ARG A 290 23.40 7.95 -8.49
CA ARG A 290 23.81 7.19 -7.30
C ARG A 290 25.32 7.20 -7.07
N TRP A 291 26.10 7.27 -8.15
CA TRP A 291 27.57 7.20 -8.10
C TRP A 291 28.27 8.39 -8.77
N ASN A 292 27.50 9.37 -9.25
CA ASN A 292 28.01 10.66 -9.71
C ASN A 292 27.33 11.80 -8.93
N LYS A 293 28.03 12.30 -7.91
CA LYS A 293 27.54 13.39 -7.04
C LYS A 293 27.20 14.65 -7.81
N TYR A 294 27.91 14.95 -8.90
CA TYR A 294 27.66 16.18 -9.67
C TYR A 294 26.31 16.12 -10.40
N ILE A 295 25.96 14.94 -10.93
CA ILE A 295 24.65 14.72 -11.56
C ILE A 295 23.56 14.78 -10.50
N GLU A 296 23.77 14.14 -9.35
CA GLU A 296 22.81 14.20 -8.25
C GLU A 296 22.61 15.63 -7.73
N ASP A 297 23.69 16.37 -7.46
CA ASP A 297 23.67 17.78 -7.05
C ASP A 297 22.93 18.64 -8.08
N TYR A 298 23.20 18.40 -9.37
CA TYR A 298 22.50 19.12 -10.43
C TYR A 298 21.00 18.84 -10.42
N ILE A 299 20.58 17.58 -10.32
CA ILE A 299 19.16 17.21 -10.22
C ILE A 299 18.54 17.84 -8.95
N MET A 300 19.22 17.73 -7.81
CA MET A 300 18.78 18.26 -6.52
C MET A 300 18.69 19.79 -6.48
N SER A 301 19.47 20.49 -7.32
CA SER A 301 19.43 21.95 -7.47
C SER A 301 18.23 22.48 -8.26
N LEU A 302 17.51 21.60 -8.97
CA LEU A 302 16.37 22.00 -9.78
C LEU A 302 15.20 22.46 -8.92
N LYS A 303 14.41 23.41 -9.45
CA LYS A 303 13.21 23.90 -8.80
C LYS A 303 12.13 22.82 -8.78
N ARG A 304 11.57 22.52 -7.60
CA ARG A 304 10.40 21.62 -7.44
C ARG A 304 9.08 22.31 -7.77
N ASP A 305 8.06 21.52 -8.11
CA ASP A 305 6.70 22.02 -8.41
C ASP A 305 6.05 22.67 -7.19
N PHE A 306 6.34 22.17 -5.98
CA PHE A 306 5.83 22.70 -4.71
C PHE A 306 6.98 23.03 -3.75
N PRO A 307 6.78 23.96 -2.80
CA PRO A 307 7.66 24.10 -1.64
C PRO A 307 7.86 22.77 -0.90
N VAL A 308 8.96 22.64 -0.16
CA VAL A 308 9.25 21.44 0.68
C VAL A 308 8.90 21.64 2.15
N ASN A 309 8.36 22.81 2.51
CA ASN A 309 7.86 23.14 3.84
C ASN A 309 6.32 23.08 3.86
N HIS A 310 5.71 23.53 4.95
CA HIS A 310 4.27 23.61 5.16
C HIS A 310 3.52 24.43 4.09
N GLU A 311 4.17 25.35 3.38
CA GLU A 311 3.54 26.17 2.34
C GLU A 311 3.09 25.36 1.11
N ARG A 312 3.59 24.13 0.96
CA ARG A 312 3.16 23.24 -0.14
C ARG A 312 1.65 23.00 -0.16
N PHE A 313 1.00 23.02 1.00
CA PHE A 313 -0.44 22.85 1.10
C PHE A 313 -1.23 24.01 0.50
N LYS A 314 -0.63 25.18 0.27
CA LYS A 314 -1.25 26.28 -0.50
C LYS A 314 -1.64 25.86 -1.91
N TYR A 315 -0.92 24.90 -2.48
CA TYR A 315 -1.14 24.37 -3.83
C TYR A 315 -2.06 23.15 -3.86
N ILE A 316 -2.38 22.58 -2.70
CA ILE A 316 -3.12 21.33 -2.55
C ILE A 316 -4.54 21.57 -2.00
N VAL A 317 -4.68 22.48 -1.02
CA VAL A 317 -5.94 22.80 -0.35
C VAL A 317 -6.64 23.95 -1.08
N ALA A 318 -7.84 23.69 -1.58
CA ALA A 318 -8.54 24.58 -2.51
C ALA A 318 -9.09 25.85 -1.86
N ASP A 319 -9.47 25.82 -0.58
CA ASP A 319 -10.09 26.92 0.15
C ASP A 319 -9.14 27.67 1.09
N ILE A 320 -7.84 27.38 1.05
CA ILE A 320 -6.86 28.04 1.91
C ILE A 320 -6.80 29.55 1.67
N TYR A 321 -6.88 29.98 0.40
CA TYR A 321 -6.90 31.40 0.04
C TYR A 321 -8.24 32.09 0.31
N LEU A 322 -9.31 31.32 0.57
CA LEU A 322 -10.60 31.84 1.04
C LEU A 322 -10.64 32.01 2.56
N THR A 323 -9.60 31.54 3.26
CA THR A 323 -9.47 31.67 4.71
C THR A 323 -8.84 33.02 5.05
N PRO A 324 -9.28 33.74 6.10
CA PRO A 324 -8.62 34.97 6.53
C PRO A 324 -7.13 34.75 6.80
N VAL A 325 -6.30 35.73 6.41
CA VAL A 325 -4.83 35.62 6.37
C VAL A 325 -4.26 35.20 7.72
N ASP A 326 -4.77 35.74 8.82
CA ASP A 326 -4.33 35.45 10.19
C ASP A 326 -4.44 33.97 10.59
N PHE A 327 -5.29 33.19 9.91
CA PHE A 327 -5.49 31.77 10.19
C PHE A 327 -4.72 30.85 9.25
N GLN A 328 -4.27 31.34 8.09
CA GLN A 328 -3.69 30.50 7.04
C GLN A 328 -2.43 29.76 7.50
N GLU A 329 -1.48 30.47 8.11
CA GLU A 329 -0.21 29.88 8.57
C GLU A 329 -0.46 28.76 9.60
N SER A 330 -1.36 29.00 10.57
CA SER A 330 -1.71 28.02 11.59
C SER A 330 -2.30 26.75 10.98
N ILE A 331 -3.17 26.88 9.98
CA ILE A 331 -3.75 25.74 9.25
C ILE A 331 -2.66 24.96 8.50
N LEU A 332 -1.81 25.66 7.74
CA LEU A 332 -0.75 25.04 6.94
C LEU A 332 0.24 24.26 7.82
N ARG A 333 0.62 24.82 8.97
CA ARG A 333 1.52 24.16 9.94
C ARG A 333 0.89 22.91 10.55
N LEU A 334 -0.39 22.96 10.89
CA LEU A 334 -1.08 21.80 11.46
C LEU A 334 -1.34 20.70 10.41
N LEU A 335 -1.51 21.08 9.14
CA LEU A 335 -1.50 20.14 8.02
C LEU A 335 -0.14 19.45 7.90
N ASP A 336 0.95 20.20 7.96
CA ASP A 336 2.32 19.66 7.88
C ASP A 336 2.66 18.72 9.04
N LEU A 337 2.18 19.03 10.25
CA LEU A 337 2.33 18.14 11.41
C LEU A 337 1.38 16.93 11.39
N GLY A 338 0.50 16.82 10.39
CA GLY A 338 -0.55 15.79 10.33
C GLY A 338 -1.55 15.89 11.48
N LEU A 339 -1.69 17.04 12.14
CA LEU A 339 -2.63 17.28 13.23
C LEU A 339 -4.02 17.66 12.70
N LEU A 340 -4.06 18.28 11.52
CA LEU A 340 -5.27 18.57 10.77
C LEU A 340 -5.29 17.73 9.49
N ILE A 341 -6.47 17.28 9.06
CA ILE A 341 -6.61 16.51 7.81
C ILE A 341 -7.69 17.16 6.95
N PRO A 342 -7.42 17.50 5.69
CA PRO A 342 -8.43 18.04 4.81
C PRO A 342 -9.45 16.97 4.41
N GLU A 343 -10.64 17.44 4.09
CA GLU A 343 -11.74 16.65 3.54
C GLU A 343 -11.70 16.73 2.02
N ILE A 344 -12.05 15.62 1.35
CA ILE A 344 -12.23 15.65 -0.09
C ILE A 344 -13.67 15.99 -0.44
N ASN A 345 -13.86 16.96 -1.33
CA ASN A 345 -15.16 17.24 -1.90
C ASN A 345 -15.49 16.20 -3.00
N PRO A 346 -16.62 15.47 -2.89
CA PRO A 346 -16.94 14.41 -3.85
C PRO A 346 -17.29 14.94 -5.26
N TYR A 347 -17.64 16.21 -5.40
CA TYR A 347 -18.07 16.81 -6.67
C TYR A 347 -16.89 17.23 -7.54
N ASP A 348 -15.92 17.96 -6.98
CA ASP A 348 -14.76 18.45 -7.72
C ASP A 348 -13.46 17.68 -7.42
N GLN A 349 -13.52 16.72 -6.50
CA GLN A 349 -12.40 15.87 -6.06
C GLN A 349 -11.22 16.66 -5.44
N ARG A 350 -11.39 17.93 -5.06
CA ARG A 350 -10.35 18.72 -4.40
C ARG A 350 -10.40 18.62 -2.88
N PHE A 351 -9.29 18.97 -2.24
CA PHE A 351 -9.16 19.00 -0.79
C PHE A 351 -9.58 20.35 -0.22
N TYR A 352 -10.36 20.30 0.86
CA TYR A 352 -10.92 21.44 1.56
C TYR A 352 -10.67 21.31 3.06
N ILE A 353 -10.47 22.45 3.72
CA ILE A 353 -10.40 22.52 5.18
C ILE A 353 -11.72 22.99 5.79
N TYR A 354 -12.55 23.69 5.00
CA TYR A 354 -13.79 24.31 5.44
C TYR A 354 -13.55 25.17 6.70
N PRO A 355 -12.81 26.28 6.60
CA PRO A 355 -12.31 27.04 7.75
C PRO A 355 -13.41 27.46 8.74
N ASN A 356 -14.62 27.72 8.25
CA ASN A 356 -15.78 28.15 9.04
C ASN A 356 -16.59 26.99 9.65
N LYS A 357 -16.26 25.73 9.32
CA LYS A 357 -16.93 24.54 9.87
C LYS A 357 -16.75 24.52 11.39
N LYS A 358 -17.84 24.25 12.11
CA LYS A 358 -17.84 24.11 13.57
C LYS A 358 -17.35 22.72 13.95
N LEU A 359 -16.49 22.64 14.97
CA LEU A 359 -15.93 21.38 15.42
C LEU A 359 -16.90 20.63 16.34
N SER A 360 -17.07 19.33 16.07
CA SER A 360 -17.74 18.39 16.95
C SER A 360 -16.81 17.89 18.05
N SER A 361 -17.39 17.35 19.13
CA SER A 361 -16.62 16.74 20.24
C SER A 361 -15.71 15.60 19.76
N THR A 362 -16.13 14.85 18.73
CA THR A 362 -15.37 13.76 18.12
C THR A 362 -14.14 14.28 17.37
N GLU A 363 -14.29 15.32 16.56
CA GLU A 363 -13.16 15.93 15.83
C GLU A 363 -12.15 16.55 16.79
N VAL A 364 -12.62 17.21 17.87
CA VAL A 364 -11.73 17.73 18.92
C VAL A 364 -10.95 16.58 19.59
N ASN A 365 -11.60 15.47 19.90
CA ASN A 365 -10.93 14.28 20.43
C ASN A 365 -9.89 13.71 19.46
N GLU A 366 -10.18 13.67 18.17
CA GLU A 366 -9.23 13.20 17.16
C GLU A 366 -7.98 14.08 17.11
N ILE A 367 -8.15 15.41 17.10
CA ILE A 367 -7.03 16.36 17.12
C ILE A 367 -6.16 16.15 18.36
N ILE A 368 -6.77 16.04 19.55
CA ILE A 368 -6.05 15.81 20.80
C ILE A 368 -5.31 14.47 20.77
N ASN A 369 -5.94 13.40 20.28
CA ASN A 369 -5.31 12.09 20.17
C ASN A 369 -4.11 12.11 19.22
N ARG A 370 -4.20 12.85 18.10
CA ARG A 370 -3.08 13.05 17.17
C ARG A 370 -1.89 13.71 17.87
N ILE A 371 -2.11 14.78 18.63
CA ILE A 371 -1.06 15.45 19.40
C ILE A 371 -0.42 14.48 20.42
N SER A 372 -1.24 13.66 21.08
CA SER A 372 -0.76 12.67 22.05
C SER A 372 0.13 11.61 21.42
N LYS A 373 -0.22 11.08 20.23
CA LYS A 373 0.52 10.01 19.54
C LYS A 373 1.86 10.45 18.92
N ASN A 374 1.94 11.66 18.36
CA ASN A 374 3.15 12.21 17.71
C ASN A 374 3.75 11.42 16.52
N GLU A 375 3.07 10.40 16.01
CA GLU A 375 3.48 9.63 14.82
C GLU A 375 2.50 9.82 13.66
N ASN A 376 1.89 11.00 13.58
CA ASN A 376 0.92 11.28 12.52
C ASN A 376 1.64 11.46 11.18
N LEU A 377 1.05 10.84 10.16
CA LEU A 377 1.33 11.14 8.77
C LEU A 377 0.43 12.29 8.33
N SER A 378 1.01 13.30 7.68
CA SER A 378 0.20 14.21 6.87
C SER A 378 -0.42 13.47 5.68
N PHE A 379 -1.44 14.07 5.08
CA PHE A 379 -2.26 13.39 4.07
C PHE A 379 -1.56 13.21 2.72
N ASP A 380 -0.49 13.96 2.47
CA ASP A 380 0.37 13.87 1.29
C ASP A 380 1.64 13.03 1.53
N GLU A 381 1.84 12.54 2.76
CA GLU A 381 2.99 11.73 3.16
C GLU A 381 2.83 10.26 2.78
N PHE A 382 3.93 9.67 2.35
CA PHE A 382 4.09 8.25 2.14
C PHE A 382 4.75 7.63 3.36
N LYS A 383 4.28 6.46 3.75
CA LYS A 383 4.98 5.63 4.71
C LYS A 383 6.02 4.80 3.98
N VAL A 384 7.23 4.70 4.53
CA VAL A 384 8.23 3.76 4.03
C VAL A 384 8.14 2.47 4.85
N GLU A 385 7.80 1.36 4.21
CA GLU A 385 7.82 0.03 4.83
C GLU A 385 8.82 -0.85 4.07
N ASN A 386 9.85 -1.33 4.76
CA ASN A 386 10.96 -2.07 4.15
C ASN A 386 11.60 -1.29 2.97
N THR A 387 11.80 -1.97 1.84
CA THR A 387 12.34 -1.43 0.59
C THR A 387 11.26 -0.83 -0.32
N PHE A 388 10.07 -0.50 0.20
CA PHE A 388 8.96 -0.01 -0.63
C PHE A 388 8.23 1.20 -0.02
N PHE A 389 7.63 2.04 -0.89
CA PHE A 389 6.80 3.17 -0.47
C PHE A 389 5.32 2.78 -0.41
N ARG A 390 4.65 3.18 0.68
CA ARG A 390 3.27 2.86 0.96
C ARG A 390 2.42 4.12 1.00
N ILE A 391 1.32 4.09 0.28
CA ILE A 391 0.26 5.09 0.31
C ILE A 391 -0.79 4.63 1.32
N ASP A 392 -0.69 5.11 2.55
CA ASP A 392 -1.64 4.78 3.63
C ASP A 392 -3.00 5.45 3.47
N ASN A 393 -3.13 6.33 2.48
CA ASN A 393 -4.26 7.19 2.36
C ASN A 393 -4.74 7.28 0.91
N LEU A 394 -5.95 6.78 0.65
CA LEU A 394 -6.69 6.99 -0.61
C LEU A 394 -6.83 8.49 -0.97
N ARG A 395 -6.68 9.40 0.01
CA ARG A 395 -6.66 10.85 -0.20
C ARG A 395 -5.49 11.28 -1.09
N PHE A 396 -4.33 10.64 -1.02
CA PHE A 396 -3.20 10.97 -1.88
C PHE A 396 -3.49 10.73 -3.38
N LEU A 397 -4.05 9.55 -3.71
CA LEU A 397 -4.44 9.26 -5.10
C LEU A 397 -5.49 10.23 -5.61
N LYS A 398 -6.41 10.63 -4.74
CA LYS A 398 -7.40 11.65 -5.05
C LYS A 398 -6.78 13.04 -5.20
N MET A 399 -5.73 13.35 -4.43
CA MET A 399 -4.98 14.62 -4.50
C MET A 399 -4.27 14.74 -5.84
N LEU A 400 -3.60 13.68 -6.29
CA LEU A 400 -2.99 13.67 -7.62
C LEU A 400 -4.02 13.90 -8.74
N LYS A 401 -5.21 13.32 -8.59
CA LYS A 401 -6.36 13.55 -9.49
C LYS A 401 -7.01 14.93 -9.33
N SER A 402 -6.66 15.70 -8.30
CA SER A 402 -7.20 17.03 -8.03
C SER A 402 -6.27 18.17 -8.44
N LEU A 403 -5.03 17.86 -8.86
CA LEU A 403 -4.07 18.86 -9.34
C LEU A 403 -4.61 19.61 -10.58
N PRO A 404 -4.13 20.82 -10.92
CA PRO A 404 -4.64 21.57 -12.07
C PRO A 404 -4.59 20.75 -13.37
N LEU A 405 -5.57 20.93 -14.28
CA LEU A 405 -5.64 20.23 -15.58
C LEU A 405 -4.35 20.32 -16.41
N LYS A 406 -3.57 21.40 -16.30
CA LYS A 406 -2.25 21.54 -16.93
C LYS A 406 -1.19 20.65 -16.29
N THR A 407 -1.29 20.39 -14.99
CA THR A 407 -0.46 19.44 -14.25
C THR A 407 -0.94 18.02 -14.51
N GLN A 408 -2.25 17.75 -14.51
CA GLN A 408 -2.81 16.46 -14.91
C GLN A 408 -2.50 16.10 -16.37
N SER A 409 -2.54 17.08 -17.28
CA SER A 409 -2.24 16.89 -18.70
C SER A 409 -0.74 16.86 -19.01
N LYS A 410 0.12 17.24 -18.07
CA LYS A 410 1.58 17.00 -18.10
C LYS A 410 2.00 15.75 -17.33
N LEU A 411 1.19 15.36 -16.35
CA LEU A 411 1.04 14.00 -15.86
C LEU A 411 0.33 13.13 -16.89
N LYS A 412 0.09 13.63 -18.13
CA LYS A 412 -0.45 12.82 -19.23
C LYS A 412 0.33 11.52 -19.22
N PHE A 413 -0.43 10.51 -18.81
CA PHE A 413 -0.22 9.08 -18.82
C PHE A 413 0.08 8.54 -20.24
N THR A 414 0.73 9.36 -21.07
CA THR A 414 0.99 9.18 -22.49
C THR A 414 2.39 8.64 -22.76
N SER A 415 3.25 8.53 -21.74
CA SER A 415 4.28 7.49 -21.83
C SER A 415 3.61 6.19 -21.42
N ASN A 416 3.71 5.17 -22.27
CA ASN A 416 3.30 3.80 -21.95
C ASN A 416 4.16 3.18 -20.82
N LEU A 417 4.76 3.99 -19.93
CA LEU A 417 5.80 3.59 -19.00
C LEU A 417 5.62 4.18 -17.58
N PHE A 418 4.76 5.18 -17.33
CA PHE A 418 4.50 5.70 -15.96
C PHE A 418 3.05 6.19 -15.79
N GLY A 419 2.44 5.91 -14.64
CA GLY A 419 1.09 6.35 -14.34
C GLY A 419 0.69 6.20 -12.87
N ILE A 420 -0.58 6.52 -12.60
CA ILE A 420 -1.19 6.53 -11.27
C ILE A 420 -2.61 6.00 -11.44
N ASP A 421 -3.00 5.01 -10.66
CA ASP A 421 -4.37 4.50 -10.63
C ASP A 421 -4.84 4.26 -9.19
N GLU A 422 -5.96 3.55 -9.02
CA GLU A 422 -6.53 3.26 -7.71
C GLU A 422 -5.64 2.39 -6.80
N PHE A 423 -4.60 1.76 -7.35
CA PHE A 423 -3.68 0.90 -6.61
C PHE A 423 -2.38 1.61 -6.24
N GLY A 424 -2.07 2.77 -6.83
CA GLY A 424 -0.83 3.49 -6.53
C GLY A 424 -0.23 4.24 -7.70
N ILE A 425 1.03 4.64 -7.52
CA ILE A 425 1.91 5.16 -8.56
C ILE A 425 2.60 3.95 -9.19
N TYR A 426 2.60 3.83 -10.52
CA TYR A 426 3.19 2.71 -11.23
C TYR A 426 4.04 3.14 -12.42
N ILE A 427 4.91 2.25 -12.85
CA ILE A 427 5.51 2.22 -14.17
C ILE A 427 4.88 1.10 -15.00
N ILE A 428 4.92 1.20 -16.31
CA ILE A 428 4.55 0.12 -17.21
C ILE A 428 5.83 -0.41 -17.86
N VAL A 429 5.99 -1.72 -17.86
CA VAL A 429 7.04 -2.42 -18.61
C VAL A 429 6.34 -3.53 -19.37
N GLU A 430 6.43 -3.52 -20.70
CA GLU A 430 5.75 -4.50 -21.58
C GLU A 430 4.26 -4.67 -21.26
N GLU A 431 3.54 -3.55 -21.21
CA GLU A 431 2.09 -3.53 -20.92
C GLU A 431 1.68 -4.02 -19.52
N THR A 432 2.66 -4.37 -18.67
CA THR A 432 2.50 -4.78 -17.27
C THR A 432 2.79 -3.62 -16.34
N LYS A 433 1.91 -3.38 -15.36
CA LYS A 433 2.07 -2.31 -14.36
C LYS A 433 2.89 -2.81 -13.17
N TYR A 434 3.89 -2.04 -12.78
CA TYR A 434 4.71 -2.25 -11.59
C TYR A 434 4.63 -1.01 -10.71
N TYR A 435 4.16 -1.17 -9.49
CA TYR A 435 3.97 -0.03 -8.60
C TYR A 435 5.32 0.46 -8.07
N LEU A 436 5.47 1.78 -7.94
CA LEU A 436 6.58 2.44 -7.23
C LEU A 436 6.14 2.83 -5.82
N ALA A 437 4.84 3.03 -5.64
CA ALA A 437 4.19 3.21 -4.36
C ALA A 437 2.79 2.63 -4.42
N GLU A 438 2.43 1.79 -3.45
CA GLU A 438 1.17 1.03 -3.44
C GLU A 438 0.20 1.55 -2.38
N THR A 439 -1.09 1.52 -2.68
CA THR A 439 -2.13 1.64 -1.65
C THR A 439 -2.33 0.29 -0.96
N LEU A 440 -2.01 0.26 0.34
CA LEU A 440 -2.38 -0.83 1.22
C LEU A 440 -3.47 -0.32 2.19
N PRO A 441 -4.41 -1.15 2.65
CA PRO A 441 -5.36 -0.72 3.66
C PRO A 441 -4.66 -0.39 4.97
N LYS A 442 -5.37 0.40 5.80
CA LYS A 442 -4.99 0.86 7.14
C LYS A 442 -4.37 -0.19 8.07
N ASP A 443 -4.58 -1.48 7.84
CA ASP A 443 -4.19 -2.55 8.77
C ASP A 443 -3.08 -3.46 8.22
N GLY A 444 -2.33 -3.05 7.19
CA GLY A 444 -1.26 -3.88 6.62
C GLY A 444 -1.77 -5.21 6.05
N ASN A 445 -3.06 -5.24 5.70
CA ASN A 445 -3.73 -6.46 5.32
C ASN A 445 -3.42 -6.75 3.84
N MET A 446 -2.42 -7.60 3.59
CA MET A 446 -2.08 -8.18 2.27
C MET A 446 -3.32 -8.68 1.51
N PHE A 447 -4.40 -8.96 2.25
CA PHE A 447 -5.70 -9.41 1.76
C PHE A 447 -6.52 -8.35 1.02
N TYR A 448 -6.04 -7.10 0.89
CA TYR A 448 -6.62 -6.12 -0.04
C TYR A 448 -6.45 -6.51 -1.51
N TYR A 449 -5.43 -7.30 -1.82
CA TYR A 449 -5.16 -7.84 -3.15
C TYR A 449 -5.96 -9.12 -3.45
N ILE A 450 -6.68 -9.65 -2.46
CA ILE A 450 -7.67 -10.71 -2.63
C ILE A 450 -9.02 -10.02 -2.87
N LYS A 451 -9.12 -9.33 -4.03
CA LYS A 451 -10.37 -8.69 -4.45
C LYS A 451 -11.27 -9.72 -5.13
N PRO A 452 -12.59 -9.65 -4.88
CA PRO A 452 -13.54 -10.47 -5.63
C PRO A 452 -13.46 -10.14 -7.13
N TYR A 453 -13.51 -11.17 -7.99
CA TYR A 453 -13.61 -10.93 -9.43
C TYR A 453 -15.08 -10.66 -9.79
N ILE A 454 -15.48 -9.38 -9.72
CA ILE A 454 -16.87 -8.99 -9.95
C ILE A 454 -17.11 -8.77 -11.46
N THR A 455 -18.07 -9.50 -12.01
CA THR A 455 -18.62 -9.23 -13.35
C THR A 455 -19.63 -8.09 -13.25
N TYR A 456 -19.54 -7.13 -14.17
CA TYR A 456 -20.43 -5.97 -14.19
C TYR A 456 -21.21 -5.89 -15.49
N ALA A 457 -22.40 -5.33 -15.41
CA ALA A 457 -23.19 -4.94 -16.57
C ALA A 457 -23.60 -3.47 -16.46
N LYS A 458 -23.78 -2.81 -17.60
CA LYS A 458 -24.42 -1.49 -17.70
C LYS A 458 -25.87 -1.68 -18.14
N THR A 459 -26.82 -1.03 -17.47
CA THR A 459 -28.24 -1.08 -17.88
C THR A 459 -28.48 -0.24 -19.13
N LYS A 460 -29.03 -0.85 -20.18
CA LYS A 460 -29.39 -0.21 -21.46
C LYS A 460 -30.74 0.51 -21.38
N LEU A 461 -31.65 0.00 -20.55
CA LEU A 461 -33.02 0.48 -20.35
C LEU A 461 -33.37 0.40 -18.85
N PRO A 462 -34.33 1.22 -18.35
CA PRO A 462 -34.83 1.03 -16.99
C PRO A 462 -35.55 -0.32 -16.86
N TYR A 463 -35.42 -0.95 -15.69
CA TYR A 463 -36.07 -2.24 -15.41
C TYR A 463 -36.99 -2.13 -14.19
N LYS A 464 -38.30 -2.28 -14.44
CA LYS A 464 -39.38 -2.33 -13.43
C LYS A 464 -39.34 -1.18 -12.41
N GLU A 465 -38.87 0.01 -12.78
CA GLU A 465 -38.61 1.16 -11.88
C GLU A 465 -37.58 0.92 -10.76
N LEU A 466 -37.12 -0.32 -10.59
CA LEU A 466 -36.16 -0.73 -9.56
C LEU A 466 -34.72 -0.40 -9.94
N ILE A 467 -34.40 -0.47 -11.24
CA ILE A 467 -33.06 -0.18 -11.75
C ILE A 467 -33.16 0.88 -12.87
N PRO A 468 -32.63 2.09 -12.66
CA PRO A 468 -32.56 3.11 -13.70
C PRO A 468 -31.70 2.70 -14.90
N LYS A 469 -31.82 3.44 -16.00
CA LYS A 469 -30.92 3.36 -17.15
C LYS A 469 -29.50 3.81 -16.76
N ASP A 470 -28.49 3.33 -17.49
CA ASP A 470 -27.08 3.70 -17.41
C ASP A 470 -26.41 3.42 -16.05
N GLN A 471 -26.95 2.47 -15.28
CA GLN A 471 -26.39 2.02 -14.01
C GLN A 471 -25.40 0.88 -14.22
N ILE A 472 -24.27 0.92 -13.50
CA ILE A 472 -23.35 -0.21 -13.38
C ILE A 472 -23.84 -1.11 -12.25
N ILE A 473 -24.10 -2.38 -12.57
CA ILE A 473 -24.64 -3.38 -11.65
C ILE A 473 -23.77 -4.63 -11.63
N GLU A 474 -23.75 -5.32 -10.50
CA GLU A 474 -23.00 -6.57 -10.33
C GLU A 474 -23.82 -7.74 -10.89
N VAL A 475 -23.19 -8.58 -11.71
CA VAL A 475 -23.77 -9.81 -12.25
C VAL A 475 -23.29 -10.98 -11.39
N LEU A 476 -24.24 -11.72 -10.81
CA LEU A 476 -23.96 -12.85 -9.92
C LEU A 476 -24.00 -14.19 -10.64
N SER A 477 -24.95 -14.35 -11.57
CA SER A 477 -25.27 -15.61 -12.25
C SER A 477 -26.08 -15.33 -13.51
N GLU A 478 -26.13 -16.30 -14.40
CA GLU A 478 -26.92 -16.29 -15.64
C GLU A 478 -27.61 -17.65 -15.80
N VAL A 479 -28.87 -17.62 -16.24
CA VAL A 479 -29.66 -18.80 -16.60
C VAL A 479 -30.55 -18.44 -17.79
N ASP A 480 -30.32 -19.11 -18.93
CA ASP A 480 -31.13 -19.02 -20.15
C ASP A 480 -31.45 -17.60 -20.63
N GLY A 481 -30.44 -16.72 -20.63
CA GLY A 481 -30.52 -15.33 -21.05
C GLY A 481 -31.10 -14.37 -20.00
N ILE A 482 -31.30 -14.85 -18.77
CA ILE A 482 -31.75 -14.05 -17.62
C ILE A 482 -30.63 -13.98 -16.60
N TYR A 483 -30.25 -12.77 -16.20
CA TYR A 483 -29.15 -12.52 -15.29
C TYR A 483 -29.65 -12.25 -13.88
N LEU A 484 -29.09 -12.96 -12.89
CA LEU A 484 -29.23 -12.57 -11.49
C LEU A 484 -28.25 -11.43 -11.22
N VAL A 485 -28.78 -10.23 -10.99
CA VAL A 485 -27.98 -9.04 -10.73
C VAL A 485 -28.17 -8.55 -9.32
N LYS A 486 -27.14 -7.91 -8.77
CA LYS A 486 -27.20 -7.19 -7.50
C LYS A 486 -27.12 -5.70 -7.78
N TYR A 487 -28.16 -4.98 -7.35
CA TYR A 487 -28.21 -3.53 -7.37
C TYR A 487 -28.58 -3.02 -5.98
N ARG A 488 -27.71 -2.22 -5.38
CA ARG A 488 -27.82 -1.78 -3.97
C ARG A 488 -28.00 -3.00 -3.04
N ASN A 489 -29.12 -3.07 -2.31
CA ASN A 489 -29.44 -4.15 -1.38
C ASN A 489 -30.38 -5.21 -1.98
N SER A 490 -30.71 -5.12 -3.27
CA SER A 490 -31.65 -6.04 -3.95
C SER A 490 -30.94 -6.99 -4.90
N LYS A 491 -31.42 -8.23 -4.96
CA LYS A 491 -31.07 -9.22 -6.00
C LYS A 491 -32.27 -9.44 -6.90
N LEU A 492 -32.09 -9.30 -8.21
CA LEU A 492 -33.17 -9.32 -9.19
C LEU A 492 -32.77 -10.15 -10.41
N TRP A 493 -33.72 -10.89 -10.97
CA TRP A 493 -33.55 -11.53 -12.28
C TRP A 493 -33.92 -10.52 -13.38
N VAL A 494 -32.96 -10.23 -14.26
CA VAL A 494 -33.05 -9.20 -15.31
C VAL A 494 -32.70 -9.83 -16.67
N PRO A 495 -33.60 -9.79 -17.66
CA PRO A 495 -33.32 -10.32 -18.99
C PRO A 495 -32.17 -9.60 -19.70
N SER A 496 -31.38 -10.33 -20.49
CA SER A 496 -30.22 -9.84 -21.25
C SER A 496 -30.49 -8.59 -22.08
N ARG A 497 -31.70 -8.43 -22.63
CA ARG A 497 -32.11 -7.26 -23.41
C ARG A 497 -32.00 -5.93 -22.65
N TYR A 498 -32.02 -5.95 -21.31
CA TYR A 498 -31.85 -4.75 -20.48
C TYR A 498 -30.39 -4.43 -20.15
N LEU A 499 -29.45 -5.33 -20.45
CA LEU A 499 -28.07 -5.27 -19.96
C LEU A 499 -27.03 -5.27 -21.09
N ALA A 500 -25.94 -4.53 -20.89
CA ALA A 500 -24.70 -4.65 -21.65
C ALA A 500 -23.62 -5.15 -20.71
N ILE A 501 -23.15 -6.39 -20.88
CA ILE A 501 -22.06 -6.95 -20.08
C ILE A 501 -20.79 -6.16 -20.38
N LEU A 502 -20.09 -5.72 -19.32
CA LEU A 502 -18.85 -4.97 -19.45
C LEU A 502 -17.68 -5.93 -19.72
N PRO A 503 -16.65 -5.49 -20.47
CA PRO A 503 -15.54 -6.35 -20.90
C PRO A 503 -14.67 -6.84 -19.74
N GLN A 504 -13.89 -7.89 -20.01
CA GLN A 504 -13.06 -8.59 -19.04
C GLN A 504 -12.08 -7.65 -18.33
N ARG A 505 -11.96 -7.79 -17.00
CA ARG A 505 -10.88 -7.16 -16.22
C ARG A 505 -9.61 -8.00 -16.34
N LYS A 506 -8.44 -7.34 -16.37
CA LYS A 506 -7.12 -8.01 -16.34
C LYS A 506 -7.05 -8.96 -15.14
N VAL A 507 -6.56 -10.17 -15.39
CA VAL A 507 -6.32 -11.24 -14.42
C VAL A 507 -4.86 -11.13 -13.96
N PHE A 508 -4.59 -11.37 -12.68
CA PHE A 508 -3.24 -11.46 -12.13
C PHE A 508 -2.78 -12.91 -12.21
N LEU A 509 -2.09 -13.32 -13.28
CA LEU A 509 -1.79 -14.75 -13.51
C LEU A 509 -0.77 -15.37 -12.55
N THR A 510 -0.24 -14.61 -11.60
CA THR A 510 0.70 -15.12 -10.58
C THR A 510 -0.09 -15.64 -9.36
N PRO A 511 -0.05 -16.95 -9.06
CA PRO A 511 -0.63 -17.51 -7.83
C PRO A 511 0.05 -16.92 -6.58
N LEU A 512 -0.68 -16.96 -5.47
CA LEU A 512 -0.12 -16.61 -4.15
C LEU A 512 0.81 -17.72 -3.66
N THR A 513 1.81 -17.32 -2.88
CA THR A 513 2.71 -18.26 -2.19
C THR A 513 1.98 -19.00 -1.07
N LYS A 514 2.56 -20.13 -0.65
CA LYS A 514 2.02 -20.97 0.44
C LYS A 514 1.76 -20.16 1.72
N GLU A 515 2.74 -19.37 2.15
CA GLU A 515 2.65 -18.58 3.38
C GLU A 515 1.51 -17.56 3.33
N GLU A 516 1.34 -16.87 2.20
CA GLU A 516 0.29 -15.88 2.01
C GLU A 516 -1.10 -16.52 2.07
N VAL A 517 -1.27 -17.68 1.45
CA VAL A 517 -2.53 -18.45 1.43
C VAL A 517 -2.88 -18.96 2.82
N GLU A 518 -1.93 -19.59 3.51
CA GLU A 518 -2.14 -20.14 4.86
C GLU A 518 -2.45 -19.03 5.86
N LYS A 519 -1.68 -17.93 5.84
CA LYS A 519 -1.94 -16.76 6.68
C LYS A 519 -3.32 -16.15 6.40
N PHE A 520 -3.73 -16.08 5.14
CA PHE A 520 -5.06 -15.58 4.78
C PHE A 520 -6.17 -16.44 5.37
N VAL A 521 -6.17 -17.73 5.05
CA VAL A 521 -7.28 -18.62 5.43
C VAL A 521 -7.36 -18.74 6.95
N ASN A 522 -6.23 -18.90 7.64
CA ASN A 522 -6.20 -19.03 9.10
C ASN A 522 -6.59 -17.75 9.85
N SER A 523 -6.39 -16.56 9.26
CA SER A 523 -6.86 -15.30 9.85
C SER A 523 -8.36 -15.04 9.68
N ARG A 524 -8.98 -15.57 8.61
CA ARG A 524 -10.37 -15.26 8.21
C ARG A 524 -11.36 -16.35 8.56
N VAL A 525 -10.95 -17.62 8.49
CA VAL A 525 -11.83 -18.78 8.65
C VAL A 525 -11.73 -19.28 10.09
N LYS A 526 -12.55 -18.72 10.99
CA LYS A 526 -12.62 -19.18 12.38
C LYS A 526 -13.44 -20.47 12.46
N SER A 527 -12.80 -21.55 12.91
CA SER A 527 -13.47 -22.68 13.59
C SER A 527 -14.69 -23.28 12.86
N GLU A 528 -14.48 -23.91 11.71
CA GLU A 528 -15.40 -24.97 11.23
C GLU A 528 -14.83 -26.36 11.58
N LYS A 529 -15.72 -27.34 11.88
CA LYS A 529 -15.39 -28.75 12.17
C LYS A 529 -14.95 -29.54 10.92
N LEU A 530 -14.67 -28.86 9.80
CA LEU A 530 -14.52 -29.49 8.49
C LEU A 530 -13.05 -29.58 8.06
N ASN A 531 -12.71 -30.70 7.42
CA ASN A 531 -11.33 -31.07 7.15
C ASN A 531 -10.75 -30.42 5.87
N TYR A 532 -11.57 -29.96 4.92
CA TYR A 532 -11.11 -29.39 3.65
C TYR A 532 -11.74 -28.02 3.36
N PHE A 533 -10.90 -27.10 2.89
CA PHE A 533 -11.27 -25.77 2.43
C PHE A 533 -10.72 -25.54 1.03
N ILE A 534 -11.61 -25.26 0.08
CA ILE A 534 -11.26 -24.96 -1.31
C ILE A 534 -11.45 -23.46 -1.51
N TRP A 535 -10.38 -22.74 -1.78
CA TRP A 535 -10.44 -21.36 -2.21
C TRP A 535 -10.18 -21.26 -3.70
N VAL A 536 -11.19 -20.80 -4.45
CA VAL A 536 -11.09 -20.49 -5.88
C VAL A 536 -10.82 -18.99 -6.01
N ASP A 537 -9.60 -18.64 -6.45
CA ASP A 537 -9.21 -17.27 -6.76
C ASP A 537 -9.45 -16.96 -8.24
N LEU A 538 -10.60 -16.34 -8.52
CA LEU A 538 -11.04 -15.95 -9.85
C LEU A 538 -10.18 -14.84 -10.49
N SER A 539 -9.43 -14.08 -9.67
CA SER A 539 -8.51 -13.04 -10.15
C SER A 539 -7.15 -13.60 -10.54
N ARG A 540 -6.81 -14.81 -10.09
CA ARG A 540 -5.56 -15.51 -10.43
C ARG A 540 -5.77 -16.77 -11.26
N LEU A 541 -7.03 -17.19 -11.42
CA LEU A 541 -7.42 -18.45 -12.04
C LEU A 541 -6.71 -19.64 -11.38
N SER A 542 -6.69 -19.65 -10.05
CA SER A 542 -6.06 -20.68 -9.24
C SER A 542 -7.04 -21.19 -8.19
N ILE A 543 -6.90 -22.46 -7.80
CA ILE A 543 -7.57 -23.07 -6.65
C ILE A 543 -6.51 -23.41 -5.62
N TYR A 544 -6.69 -22.93 -4.39
CA TYR A 544 -5.92 -23.33 -3.23
C TYR A 544 -6.71 -24.38 -2.45
N LEU A 545 -6.26 -25.63 -2.53
CA LEU A 545 -6.84 -26.76 -1.81
C LEU A 545 -6.13 -26.91 -0.48
N MET A 546 -6.87 -26.69 0.60
CA MET A 546 -6.36 -26.72 1.96
C MET A 546 -7.00 -27.81 2.79
N LYS A 547 -6.24 -28.35 3.74
CA LYS A 547 -6.72 -29.31 4.73
C LYS A 547 -6.37 -28.85 6.13
N LYS A 548 -7.29 -29.13 7.05
CA LYS A 548 -7.12 -28.80 8.45
C LYS A 548 -6.19 -29.81 9.14
N GLU A 549 -5.09 -29.33 9.70
CA GLU A 549 -4.10 -30.07 10.48
C GLU A 549 -3.79 -29.27 11.74
N ASN A 550 -3.82 -29.91 12.92
CA ASN A 550 -3.53 -29.24 14.21
C ASN A 550 -4.28 -27.91 14.45
N ASN A 551 -5.56 -27.86 14.07
CA ASN A 551 -6.43 -26.67 14.13
C ASN A 551 -6.13 -25.52 13.14
N GLU A 552 -5.16 -25.69 12.25
CA GLU A 552 -4.84 -24.73 11.20
C GLU A 552 -5.08 -25.34 9.81
N TYR A 553 -5.42 -24.52 8.83
CA TYR A 553 -5.46 -24.94 7.44
C TYR A 553 -4.06 -24.87 6.84
N VAL A 554 -3.61 -26.00 6.30
CA VAL A 554 -2.35 -26.16 5.57
C VAL A 554 -2.66 -26.31 4.08
N LEU A 555 -1.90 -25.63 3.23
CA LEU A 555 -2.04 -25.71 1.79
C LEU A 555 -1.50 -27.06 1.30
N ILE A 556 -2.38 -27.88 0.71
CA ILE A 556 -2.00 -29.15 0.10
C ILE A 556 -1.55 -28.94 -1.34
N LYS A 557 -2.31 -28.14 -2.08
CA LYS A 557 -2.12 -28.00 -3.53
C LYS A 557 -2.63 -26.67 -4.06
N THR A 558 -1.87 -26.09 -4.97
CA THR A 558 -2.33 -25.01 -5.87
C THR A 558 -2.63 -25.63 -7.23
N ILE A 559 -3.81 -25.33 -7.79
CA ILE A 559 -4.31 -25.93 -9.03
C ILE A 559 -4.73 -24.80 -9.98
N ASP A 560 -4.20 -24.79 -11.21
CA ASP A 560 -4.67 -23.88 -12.24
C ASP A 560 -6.10 -24.23 -12.66
N CYS A 561 -6.93 -23.19 -12.83
CA CYS A 561 -8.32 -23.38 -13.21
C CYS A 561 -8.76 -22.47 -14.35
N SER A 562 -9.96 -22.73 -14.86
CA SER A 562 -10.65 -21.87 -15.80
C SER A 562 -12.07 -21.63 -15.31
N ALA A 563 -12.51 -20.39 -15.44
CA ALA A 563 -13.77 -19.92 -14.88
C ALA A 563 -14.78 -19.57 -15.98
N GLY A 564 -15.96 -19.13 -15.56
CA GLY A 564 -17.02 -18.63 -16.41
C GLY A 564 -16.60 -17.37 -17.15
N THR A 565 -17.09 -17.23 -18.38
CA THR A 565 -17.03 -15.96 -19.13
C THR A 565 -17.84 -14.88 -18.40
N GLU A 566 -17.70 -13.63 -18.81
CA GLU A 566 -18.47 -12.49 -18.28
C GLU A 566 -19.96 -12.61 -18.64
N TYR A 567 -20.27 -13.30 -19.74
CA TYR A 567 -21.65 -13.56 -20.16
C TYR A 567 -22.28 -14.70 -19.37
N THR A 568 -21.47 -15.59 -18.79
CA THR A 568 -21.89 -16.78 -18.02
C THR A 568 -20.98 -16.94 -16.79
N PRO A 569 -21.04 -16.00 -15.82
CA PRO A 569 -20.03 -15.90 -14.78
C PRO A 569 -20.09 -17.05 -13.77
N THR A 570 -18.93 -17.39 -13.22
CA THR A 570 -18.84 -18.31 -12.08
C THR A 570 -19.47 -17.68 -10.85
N LEU A 571 -20.37 -18.43 -10.19
CA LEU A 571 -21.06 -17.97 -8.99
C LEU A 571 -20.08 -17.82 -7.82
N ARG A 572 -20.02 -16.60 -7.27
CA ARG A 572 -19.15 -16.21 -6.14
C ARG A 572 -19.84 -16.34 -4.79
N GLY A 573 -19.06 -16.54 -3.74
CA GLY A 573 -19.55 -16.65 -2.36
C GLY A 573 -18.93 -17.81 -1.59
N TYR A 574 -19.47 -18.06 -0.39
CA TYR A 574 -19.14 -19.20 0.46
C TYR A 574 -20.20 -20.29 0.30
N PHE A 575 -19.76 -21.51 0.03
CA PHE A 575 -20.60 -22.67 -0.23
C PHE A 575 -20.10 -23.88 0.54
N LYS A 576 -20.96 -24.89 0.63
CA LYS A 576 -20.59 -26.26 1.03
C LYS A 576 -20.81 -27.18 -0.15
N SER A 577 -19.84 -28.02 -0.46
CA SER A 577 -19.98 -29.01 -1.53
C SER A 577 -21.18 -29.92 -1.22
N LYS A 578 -22.00 -30.19 -2.23
CA LYS A 578 -23.30 -30.85 -2.10
C LYS A 578 -23.31 -32.27 -2.64
N ALA A 579 -22.60 -32.50 -3.74
CA ALA A 579 -22.59 -33.78 -4.43
C ALA A 579 -21.32 -33.97 -5.24
N LYS A 580 -21.07 -35.22 -5.64
CA LYS A 580 -20.03 -35.62 -6.58
C LYS A 580 -20.69 -36.23 -7.81
N VAL A 581 -20.22 -35.86 -9.00
CA VAL A 581 -20.73 -36.36 -10.28
C VAL A 581 -19.57 -37.00 -11.02
N TYR A 582 -19.59 -38.33 -11.17
CA TYR A 582 -18.50 -39.04 -11.82
C TYR A 582 -18.34 -38.61 -13.29
N LYS A 583 -19.45 -38.48 -14.01
CA LYS A 583 -19.51 -38.15 -15.43
C LYS A 583 -20.84 -37.49 -15.76
N PHE A 584 -20.81 -36.48 -16.61
CA PHE A 584 -22.02 -35.94 -17.25
C PHE A 584 -21.75 -35.58 -18.70
N TYR A 585 -22.80 -35.55 -19.51
CA TYR A 585 -22.75 -35.14 -20.90
C TYR A 585 -23.98 -34.28 -21.23
N ASN A 586 -23.76 -33.15 -21.91
CA ASN A 586 -24.82 -32.27 -22.37
C ASN A 586 -24.90 -32.31 -23.89
N ALA A 587 -25.97 -32.92 -24.41
CA ALA A 587 -26.20 -33.07 -25.85
C ALA A 587 -26.32 -31.73 -26.59
N ARG A 588 -26.87 -30.69 -25.93
CA ARG A 588 -27.00 -29.33 -26.50
C ARG A 588 -25.64 -28.71 -26.78
N TYR A 589 -24.67 -28.92 -25.88
CA TYR A 589 -23.30 -28.40 -26.03
C TYR A 589 -22.34 -29.41 -26.67
N ARG A 590 -22.81 -30.62 -26.98
CA ARG A 590 -22.00 -31.77 -27.44
C ARG A 590 -20.74 -31.99 -26.60
N ALA A 591 -20.84 -31.72 -25.30
CA ALA A 591 -19.72 -31.64 -24.38
C ALA A 591 -20.10 -32.24 -23.03
N GLY A 592 -19.16 -32.98 -22.43
CA GLY A 592 -19.26 -33.54 -21.10
C GLY A 592 -18.08 -33.14 -20.21
N ALA A 593 -18.07 -33.66 -19.00
CA ALA A 593 -16.92 -33.65 -18.13
C ALA A 593 -16.96 -34.80 -17.12
N MET A 594 -15.81 -35.02 -16.49
CA MET A 594 -15.58 -36.07 -15.50
C MET A 594 -15.29 -35.44 -14.13
N TYR A 595 -15.48 -36.22 -13.07
CA TYR A 595 -15.01 -35.93 -11.71
C TYR A 595 -15.48 -34.58 -11.15
N GLY A 596 -16.78 -34.29 -11.24
CA GLY A 596 -17.38 -33.07 -10.75
C GLY A 596 -17.59 -33.04 -9.23
N LEU A 597 -17.28 -31.92 -8.59
CA LEU A 597 -17.67 -31.56 -7.23
C LEU A 597 -18.65 -30.39 -7.27
N VAL A 598 -19.93 -30.66 -7.01
CA VAL A 598 -21.00 -29.66 -7.05
C VAL A 598 -20.97 -28.82 -5.78
N TYR A 599 -20.95 -27.50 -5.92
CA TYR A 599 -20.98 -26.58 -4.77
C TYR A 599 -22.24 -25.70 -4.70
N SER A 600 -22.92 -25.45 -5.83
CA SER A 600 -24.20 -24.74 -5.82
C SER A 600 -25.00 -24.96 -7.11
N GLY A 601 -26.19 -25.57 -7.05
CA GLY A 601 -27.02 -25.77 -8.24
C GLY A 601 -26.24 -26.49 -9.36
N ASN A 602 -26.14 -25.85 -10.52
CA ASN A 602 -25.38 -26.35 -11.68
C ASN A 602 -23.88 -25.95 -11.67
N TYR A 603 -23.42 -25.24 -10.63
CA TYR A 603 -22.03 -24.83 -10.48
C TYR A 603 -21.21 -25.90 -9.78
N MET A 604 -20.16 -26.36 -10.47
CA MET A 604 -19.26 -27.40 -9.98
C MET A 604 -17.81 -27.15 -10.40
N ILE A 605 -16.88 -27.75 -9.66
CA ILE A 605 -15.47 -27.88 -10.05
C ILE A 605 -15.35 -29.23 -10.76
N HIS A 606 -14.93 -29.28 -12.03
CA HIS A 606 -14.87 -30.51 -12.82
C HIS A 606 -13.67 -30.53 -13.78
N SER A 607 -13.43 -31.67 -14.42
CA SER A 607 -12.34 -31.80 -15.41
C SER A 607 -12.50 -30.82 -16.57
N VAL A 608 -11.45 -30.65 -17.36
CA VAL A 608 -11.56 -30.12 -18.72
C VAL A 608 -12.61 -30.88 -19.56
N THR A 609 -13.01 -30.30 -20.68
CA THR A 609 -14.15 -30.77 -21.48
C THR A 609 -13.87 -32.13 -22.11
N THR A 610 -14.82 -33.05 -22.02
CA THR A 610 -14.74 -34.38 -22.63
C THR A 610 -15.84 -34.63 -23.65
N ASN A 611 -15.67 -35.64 -24.50
CA ASN A 611 -16.76 -36.21 -25.28
C ASN A 611 -17.66 -37.11 -24.41
N GLN A 612 -18.66 -37.76 -25.04
CA GLN A 612 -19.59 -38.67 -24.38
C GLN A 612 -18.89 -39.89 -23.78
N GLU A 613 -17.76 -40.32 -24.33
CA GLU A 613 -16.98 -41.46 -23.84
C GLU A 613 -16.08 -41.06 -22.65
N GLY A 614 -15.80 -39.77 -22.46
CA GLY A 614 -14.92 -39.25 -21.39
C GLY A 614 -13.49 -38.93 -21.85
N LYS A 615 -13.23 -38.95 -23.16
CA LYS A 615 -11.98 -38.50 -23.77
C LYS A 615 -11.95 -36.98 -23.85
N ILE A 616 -10.81 -36.37 -23.52
CA ILE A 616 -10.63 -34.91 -23.55
C ILE A 616 -10.76 -34.41 -24.99
N ILE A 617 -11.57 -33.37 -25.17
CA ILE A 617 -11.76 -32.68 -26.46
C ILE A 617 -11.31 -31.22 -26.42
N ASP A 618 -11.25 -30.61 -25.24
CA ASP A 618 -10.69 -29.28 -25.02
C ASP A 618 -10.03 -29.24 -23.64
N ASN A 619 -8.71 -29.03 -23.62
CA ASN A 619 -7.88 -28.99 -22.42
C ASN A 619 -7.54 -27.55 -21.97
N SER A 620 -8.28 -26.54 -22.44
CA SER A 620 -8.00 -25.15 -22.13
C SER A 620 -8.10 -24.85 -20.63
N ILE A 621 -6.99 -24.38 -20.05
CA ILE A 621 -6.83 -23.94 -18.66
C ILE A 621 -6.28 -22.50 -18.61
N ILE A 622 -6.38 -21.84 -17.45
CA ILE A 622 -5.96 -20.43 -17.25
C ILE A 622 -6.70 -19.46 -18.19
N ARG A 623 -8.01 -19.68 -18.42
CA ARG A 623 -8.87 -18.78 -19.21
C ARG A 623 -10.30 -18.70 -18.64
N ARG A 624 -11.04 -17.66 -19.03
CA ARG A 624 -12.48 -17.54 -18.77
C ARG A 624 -13.26 -18.02 -19.98
N ILE A 625 -13.71 -19.28 -19.96
CA ILE A 625 -14.23 -19.98 -21.13
C ILE A 625 -15.44 -20.88 -20.84
N SER A 626 -15.80 -21.05 -19.56
CA SER A 626 -16.89 -21.95 -19.19
C SER A 626 -18.24 -21.23 -19.14
N HIS A 627 -19.31 -22.02 -19.02
CA HIS A 627 -20.67 -21.55 -18.75
C HIS A 627 -20.93 -21.43 -17.24
N GLY A 628 -19.92 -20.98 -16.48
CA GLY A 628 -20.00 -20.74 -15.03
C GLY A 628 -19.29 -21.78 -14.16
N CYS A 629 -19.10 -23.01 -14.64
CA CYS A 629 -18.35 -24.04 -13.90
C CYS A 629 -16.83 -23.73 -13.82
N ILE A 630 -16.14 -24.38 -12.88
CA ILE A 630 -14.69 -24.25 -12.74
C ILE A 630 -14.04 -25.49 -13.37
N ARG A 631 -13.28 -25.30 -14.44
CA ARG A 631 -12.55 -26.38 -15.13
C ARG A 631 -11.13 -26.49 -14.58
N ILE A 632 -10.68 -27.70 -14.33
CA ILE A 632 -9.30 -28.03 -13.91
C ILE A 632 -8.79 -29.24 -14.68
N SER A 633 -7.49 -29.52 -14.61
CA SER A 633 -6.90 -30.68 -15.28
C SER A 633 -7.62 -31.99 -14.90
N MET A 634 -7.61 -32.99 -15.79
CA MET A 634 -8.22 -34.30 -15.52
C MET A 634 -7.68 -34.94 -14.24
N ASN A 635 -6.37 -34.81 -14.01
CA ASN A 635 -5.70 -35.37 -12.84
C ASN A 635 -6.12 -34.66 -11.55
N ASP A 636 -6.23 -33.32 -11.58
CA ASP A 636 -6.65 -32.53 -10.43
C ASP A 636 -8.14 -32.76 -10.11
N ALA A 637 -8.98 -32.87 -11.14
CA ALA A 637 -10.40 -33.21 -10.95
C ALA A 637 -10.56 -34.57 -10.29
N LYS A 638 -9.84 -35.60 -10.77
CA LYS A 638 -9.83 -36.93 -10.16
C LYS A 638 -9.30 -36.89 -8.72
N TYR A 639 -8.27 -36.09 -8.44
CA TYR A 639 -7.73 -35.92 -7.10
C TYR A 639 -8.77 -35.30 -6.14
N ILE A 640 -9.42 -34.20 -6.53
CA ILE A 640 -10.48 -33.57 -5.73
C ILE A 640 -11.65 -34.54 -5.53
N TYR A 641 -12.08 -35.21 -6.60
CA TYR A 641 -13.19 -36.17 -6.54
C TYR A 641 -12.92 -37.34 -5.61
N ASN A 642 -11.68 -37.84 -5.55
CA ASN A 642 -11.35 -38.97 -4.67
C ASN A 642 -11.12 -38.53 -3.23
N ASN A 643 -10.46 -37.39 -2.99
CA ASN A 643 -9.94 -37.03 -1.67
C ASN A 643 -10.80 -36.01 -0.90
N VAL A 644 -11.53 -35.13 -1.58
CA VAL A 644 -12.28 -34.06 -0.90
C VAL A 644 -13.69 -34.56 -0.57
N PRO A 645 -14.12 -34.63 0.70
CA PRO A 645 -15.45 -35.11 1.06
C PRO A 645 -16.56 -34.11 0.68
N VAL A 646 -17.78 -34.62 0.47
CA VAL A 646 -18.99 -33.78 0.39
C VAL A 646 -19.18 -33.05 1.72
N GLY A 647 -19.63 -31.79 1.67
CA GLY A 647 -19.72 -30.90 2.83
C GLY A 647 -18.50 -30.02 3.05
N SER A 648 -17.42 -30.21 2.28
CA SER A 648 -16.23 -29.34 2.30
C SER A 648 -16.57 -27.90 1.90
N VAL A 649 -15.87 -26.93 2.49
CA VAL A 649 -16.12 -25.51 2.23
C VAL A 649 -15.52 -25.14 0.88
N VAL A 650 -16.30 -24.45 0.05
CA VAL A 650 -15.85 -23.87 -1.21
C VAL A 650 -16.09 -22.37 -1.16
N TRP A 651 -15.01 -21.59 -1.16
CA TRP A 651 -15.05 -20.15 -1.25
C TRP A 651 -14.58 -19.70 -2.63
N VAL A 652 -15.39 -18.90 -3.31
CA VAL A 652 -15.11 -18.34 -4.63
C VAL A 652 -15.15 -16.82 -4.48
N ASN A 653 -14.01 -16.13 -4.72
CA ASN A 653 -13.86 -14.70 -4.45
C ASN A 653 -14.50 -13.79 -5.51
#